data_AF-A0A814SXM9-F1
#
_entry.id   AF-A0A814SXM9-F1
#
_cell.length_a   1.000
_cell.length_b   1.000
_cell.length_c   1.000
_cell.angle_alpha   90.00
_cell.angle_beta   90.00
_cell.angle_gamma   90.00
#
_symmetry.space_group_name_H-M   'P 1'
#
loop_
_entity.id
_entity.type
_entity.pdbx_description
1 polymer ?
#
loop_
_entity_poly.entity_id
_entity_poly.type
_entity_poly.pdbx_seq_one_letter_code
_entity_poly.pdbx_strand_id
1 'polypeptide(L)'
;MLGGLNMTSASSLLSKSNRRTQHPPAHASLNLSAAVDWRKSDAVTPAGSQQQCGSCYAFMALGTLEGQHFIKTGKLIPLSVQNILDCSGKYGNMGYNGGLMDASFQYIKDNKGVDADASYPYEAVDGKCRFKRENVAATDTGFIDIEKGNETALTIAIATTTVENNEPKPHYQISDTKNDHLLTERQSATFNVEELTQFMFGGPGNYFEINTRRQIIRLALDHPIHGTHLPFEYLTADEYYSLTIRKSLLAIQEAKRLNITNNKHRGWFFDIFVNNRFVFFIHTIMSLHSLETMTTEEQKRQFLPLAQSFHITTAYAQTELGHGTDVQRLETEAVFDPTTDSFILNTPTLTSTKFWPGGLGRTVNHVLLMAQLYTPDRNHPCGLQMFLVQIRDLKTHEPLPGVETGVIGVHFAHTFGDNGYLRLKNVRIPRTQMLMKFDQVDEQGKFHNQSDARLLYGTLLHARIYLCESVTVALAQAITIAMRYSAVRFQGQNSNGNEIRILDYPLQQAKLIPCLSVTYAFVITFMKLDNYFNELKTNEEIYLEQLPEIHALSSGFKAYTTLISERMAQVCRIACGGHGFLVGSGLVGIRNFLDAGCTAEGDNVVLLQETTRYLLKVMQEVEENNGKHIDSSVAYLSLPLWSSRTTMNLDDYCRVFESRSQLLIKEACNTMLELSSSPSSDEFLSNSIQLVHIANAHMETYLMRAFYEQVNKASQHPSISSILEQLFYVFAIHTLRNESADFIRFKLLSADQIYELETRTLPDMYSQLRPNLVALVDAFDFHDHELDSCLGRYDGQVYEALMERARLNPTNGHKVHPASLSLKQGTLSTL
;
A
#
# COMPACT_ATOMS: atom_id res chain seq x y z
N MET A 1 -7.60 19.49 -34.36
CA MET A 1 -6.64 18.40 -34.09
C MET A 1 -6.00 18.69 -32.75
N LEU A 2 -6.04 17.74 -31.82
CA LEU A 2 -5.53 17.86 -30.45
C LEU A 2 -4.09 18.40 -30.48
N GLY A 3 -3.99 19.73 -30.40
CA GLY A 3 -2.76 20.48 -30.51
C GLY A 3 -2.14 20.56 -29.13
N GLY A 4 -0.88 20.15 -29.02
CA GLY A 4 -0.11 20.36 -27.80
C GLY A 4 -0.15 21.82 -27.41
N LEU A 5 -0.46 22.10 -26.15
CA LEU A 5 -0.43 23.46 -25.62
C LEU A 5 0.27 23.51 -24.27
N ASN A 6 1.13 24.51 -24.20
CA ASN A 6 2.01 24.91 -23.13
C ASN A 6 1.22 25.83 -22.18
N MET A 7 1.23 25.55 -20.87
CA MET A 7 0.43 26.29 -19.89
C MET A 7 1.07 27.63 -19.53
N THR A 8 0.71 28.69 -20.26
CA THR A 8 0.85 30.06 -19.74
C THR A 8 -0.29 30.95 -20.21
N SER A 9 -1.06 31.46 -19.24
CA SER A 9 -2.03 32.56 -19.29
C SER A 9 -3.44 32.27 -19.86
N ALA A 10 -4.47 32.50 -19.04
CA ALA A 10 -5.50 33.53 -19.29
C ALA A 10 -6.66 33.40 -18.29
N SER A 11 -6.59 34.17 -17.22
CA SER A 11 -7.73 34.57 -16.38
C SER A 11 -8.46 35.74 -17.05
N SER A 12 -9.70 35.54 -17.51
CA SER A 12 -10.83 36.51 -17.46
C SER A 12 -11.90 36.19 -18.51
N LEU A 13 -13.16 36.49 -18.14
CA LEU A 13 -14.41 36.58 -18.94
C LEU A 13 -15.40 35.42 -18.79
N LEU A 14 -16.26 35.52 -17.77
CA LEU A 14 -17.51 34.76 -17.65
C LEU A 14 -18.72 35.71 -17.77
N SER A 15 -19.61 35.47 -18.73
CA SER A 15 -21.00 35.90 -18.63
C SER A 15 -21.98 34.94 -19.34
N LYS A 16 -22.87 34.36 -18.53
CA LYS A 16 -24.23 33.81 -18.72
C LYS A 16 -24.68 33.27 -20.10
N SER A 17 -25.14 32.01 -20.14
CA SER A 17 -26.55 31.68 -20.47
C SER A 17 -26.91 30.20 -20.20
N ASN A 18 -28.19 29.97 -19.84
CA ASN A 18 -28.84 28.69 -19.53
C ASN A 18 -29.12 27.83 -20.77
N ARG A 19 -28.88 26.50 -20.69
CA ARG A 19 -29.67 25.44 -21.36
C ARG A 19 -29.39 24.07 -20.71
N ARG A 20 -30.42 23.22 -20.68
CA ARG A 20 -30.49 21.91 -20.01
C ARG A 20 -29.44 20.91 -20.55
N THR A 21 -28.47 20.51 -19.72
CA THR A 21 -27.58 19.34 -19.91
C THR A 21 -27.21 18.75 -18.56
N GLN A 22 -26.97 17.43 -18.49
CA GLN A 22 -26.50 16.75 -17.29
C GLN A 22 -25.05 17.17 -17.02
N HIS A 23 -24.81 17.79 -15.86
CA HIS A 23 -23.49 18.24 -15.43
C HIS A 23 -22.62 17.04 -14.98
N PRO A 24 -21.34 16.96 -15.37
CA PRO A 24 -20.39 16.08 -14.70
C PRO A 24 -20.07 16.63 -13.28
N PRO A 25 -19.72 15.78 -12.31
CA PRO A 25 -19.32 16.23 -10.97
C PRO A 25 -18.07 17.11 -11.05
N ALA A 26 -18.09 18.22 -10.33
CA ALA A 26 -17.04 19.22 -10.34
C ALA A 26 -15.83 18.80 -9.48
N HIS A 27 -14.65 18.99 -10.08
CA HIS A 27 -13.32 19.16 -9.50
C HIS A 27 -12.66 17.97 -8.78
N ALA A 28 -11.72 17.35 -9.51
CA ALA A 28 -10.54 16.74 -8.93
C ALA A 28 -9.32 17.01 -9.83
N SER A 29 -8.28 17.59 -9.23
CA SER A 29 -6.98 17.85 -9.87
C SER A 29 -6.22 16.53 -10.06
N LEU A 30 -6.30 15.95 -11.26
CA LEU A 30 -5.50 14.81 -11.70
C LEU A 30 -4.07 15.24 -12.07
N ASN A 31 -3.07 14.52 -11.58
CA ASN A 31 -1.67 14.73 -11.97
C ASN A 31 -1.40 13.96 -13.28
N LEU A 32 -1.69 14.61 -14.40
CA LEU A 32 -1.48 14.10 -15.75
C LEU A 32 -0.08 14.49 -16.23
N SER A 33 0.55 13.68 -17.09
CA SER A 33 1.86 14.02 -17.67
C SER A 33 1.80 15.39 -18.34
N ALA A 34 2.80 16.25 -18.09
CA ALA A 34 2.79 17.66 -18.51
C ALA A 34 2.55 17.86 -20.03
N ALA A 35 2.85 16.86 -20.86
CA ALA A 35 2.47 16.84 -22.27
C ALA A 35 2.42 15.41 -22.83
N VAL A 36 1.41 15.10 -23.66
CA VAL A 36 1.34 13.89 -24.49
C VAL A 36 1.21 14.31 -25.95
N ASP A 37 2.07 13.78 -26.83
CA ASP A 37 1.98 13.96 -28.27
C ASP A 37 1.58 12.64 -28.94
N TRP A 38 0.28 12.47 -29.17
CA TRP A 38 -0.30 11.27 -29.78
C TRP A 38 0.22 10.99 -31.20
N ARG A 39 0.79 11.98 -31.90
CA ARG A 39 1.41 11.80 -33.22
C ARG A 39 2.69 10.96 -33.15
N LYS A 40 3.40 10.97 -32.01
CA LYS A 40 4.60 10.15 -31.79
C LYS A 40 4.28 8.67 -31.52
N SER A 41 3.01 8.35 -31.31
CA SER A 41 2.53 7.00 -30.98
C SER A 41 1.70 6.40 -32.12
N ASP A 42 1.76 6.98 -33.32
CA ASP A 42 0.95 6.58 -34.49
C ASP A 42 -0.57 6.49 -34.19
N ALA A 43 -1.04 7.31 -33.25
CA ALA A 43 -2.40 7.27 -32.72
C ALA A 43 -3.37 8.25 -33.41
N VAL A 44 -2.89 9.02 -34.39
CA VAL A 44 -3.67 10.06 -35.09
C VAL A 44 -3.37 9.98 -36.59
N THR A 45 -4.41 10.05 -37.42
CA THR A 45 -4.26 10.10 -38.88
C THR A 45 -3.63 11.43 -39.33
N PRO A 46 -2.98 11.49 -40.51
CA PRO A 46 -2.51 12.74 -41.07
C PRO A 46 -3.64 13.77 -41.25
N ALA A 47 -3.27 15.05 -41.17
CA ALA A 47 -4.20 16.16 -41.40
C ALA A 47 -4.89 16.04 -42.78
N GLY A 48 -6.19 15.77 -42.79
CA GLY A 48 -7.00 15.74 -44.02
C GLY A 48 -7.28 17.14 -44.59
N SER A 49 -7.46 17.23 -45.91
CA SER A 49 -7.82 18.47 -46.61
C SER A 49 -9.30 18.49 -46.94
N GLN A 50 -10.04 19.43 -46.36
CA GLN A 50 -11.45 19.63 -46.67
C GLN A 50 -11.70 20.30 -48.03
N GLN A 51 -10.65 20.76 -48.74
CA GLN A 51 -10.77 21.58 -49.95
C GLN A 51 -11.68 22.81 -49.72
N GLN A 52 -12.57 23.14 -50.65
CA GLN A 52 -13.56 24.23 -50.49
C GLN A 52 -14.85 23.77 -49.78
N CYS A 53 -14.92 22.51 -49.35
CA CYS A 53 -16.07 21.91 -48.68
C CYS A 53 -16.08 22.29 -47.19
N GLY A 54 -17.27 22.60 -46.65
CA GLY A 54 -17.50 22.87 -45.22
C GLY A 54 -17.49 21.62 -44.34
N SER A 55 -16.64 20.62 -44.62
CA SER A 55 -16.65 19.31 -43.96
C SER A 55 -15.85 19.26 -42.65
N CYS A 56 -15.44 20.40 -42.09
CA CYS A 56 -14.65 20.47 -40.85
C CYS A 56 -15.29 19.68 -39.70
N TYR A 57 -16.62 19.71 -39.57
CA TYR A 57 -17.36 18.98 -38.54
C TYR A 57 -17.18 17.45 -38.66
N ALA A 58 -17.16 16.93 -39.89
CA ALA A 58 -16.99 15.51 -40.17
C ALA A 58 -15.53 15.06 -39.94
N PHE A 59 -14.56 15.86 -40.39
CA PHE A 59 -13.14 15.62 -40.10
C PHE A 59 -12.86 15.64 -38.58
N MET A 60 -13.49 16.55 -37.83
CA MET A 60 -13.33 16.62 -36.37
C MET A 60 -13.95 15.42 -35.66
N ALA A 61 -15.19 15.04 -36.01
CA ALA A 61 -15.85 13.89 -35.43
C ALA A 61 -15.08 12.59 -35.69
N LEU A 62 -14.64 12.36 -36.93
CA LEU A 62 -13.91 11.14 -37.29
C LEU A 62 -12.50 11.11 -36.73
N GLY A 63 -11.75 12.21 -36.75
CA GLY A 63 -10.44 12.26 -36.11
C GLY A 63 -10.49 11.98 -34.60
N THR A 64 -11.60 12.33 -33.95
CA THR A 64 -11.84 12.01 -32.53
C THR A 64 -12.14 10.52 -32.35
N LEU A 65 -13.00 9.96 -33.20
CA LEU A 65 -13.34 8.53 -33.16
C LEU A 65 -12.17 7.62 -33.54
N GLU A 66 -11.33 8.03 -34.49
CA GLU A 66 -10.09 7.35 -34.88
C GLU A 66 -9.11 7.24 -33.72
N GLY A 67 -8.88 8.35 -33.01
CA GLY A 67 -8.01 8.36 -31.84
C GLY A 67 -8.53 7.44 -30.74
N GLN A 68 -9.84 7.50 -30.42
CA GLN A 68 -10.45 6.61 -29.44
C GLN A 68 -10.43 5.15 -29.88
N HIS A 69 -10.64 4.87 -31.17
CA HIS A 69 -10.55 3.53 -31.73
C HIS A 69 -9.13 2.96 -31.64
N PHE A 70 -8.11 3.78 -31.91
CA PHE A 70 -6.70 3.39 -31.75
C PHE A 70 -6.39 3.07 -30.28
N ILE A 71 -6.79 3.93 -29.34
CA ILE A 71 -6.52 3.68 -27.91
C ILE A 71 -7.19 2.38 -27.45
N LYS A 72 -8.41 2.09 -27.93
CA LYS A 72 -9.15 0.88 -27.57
C LYS A 72 -8.60 -0.40 -28.20
N THR A 73 -8.17 -0.36 -29.47
CA THR A 73 -7.87 -1.57 -30.26
C THR A 73 -6.39 -1.75 -30.59
N GLY A 74 -5.58 -0.72 -30.36
CA GLY A 74 -4.19 -0.64 -30.83
C GLY A 74 -4.04 -0.51 -32.35
N LYS A 75 -5.12 -0.26 -33.10
CA LYS A 75 -5.11 -0.16 -34.57
C LYS A 75 -5.70 1.17 -35.02
N LEU A 76 -4.94 1.92 -35.81
CA LEU A 76 -5.40 3.17 -36.40
C LEU A 76 -6.02 2.85 -37.76
N ILE A 77 -7.30 3.16 -37.94
CA ILE A 77 -8.03 2.93 -39.19
C ILE A 77 -8.64 4.25 -39.64
N PRO A 78 -8.24 4.82 -40.79
CA PRO A 78 -8.86 6.02 -41.34
C PRO A 78 -10.35 5.79 -41.65
N LEU A 79 -11.21 6.69 -41.15
CA LEU A 79 -12.66 6.62 -41.28
C LEU A 79 -13.16 7.55 -42.39
N SER A 80 -14.23 7.14 -43.07
CA SER A 80 -14.75 7.85 -44.24
C SER A 80 -15.47 9.15 -43.88
N VAL A 81 -14.83 10.28 -44.20
CA VAL A 81 -15.46 11.61 -44.11
C VAL A 81 -16.65 11.73 -45.05
N GLN A 82 -16.55 11.17 -46.26
CA GLN A 82 -17.64 11.21 -47.25
C GLN A 82 -18.89 10.48 -46.76
N ASN A 83 -18.73 9.40 -45.99
CA ASN A 83 -19.86 8.71 -45.38
C ASN A 83 -20.65 9.66 -44.46
N ILE A 84 -19.98 10.51 -43.68
CA ILE A 84 -20.66 11.49 -42.83
C ILE A 84 -21.38 12.54 -43.68
N LEU A 85 -20.72 13.11 -44.70
CA LEU A 85 -21.32 14.11 -45.59
C LEU A 85 -22.62 13.61 -46.22
N ASP A 86 -22.60 12.40 -46.78
CA ASP A 86 -23.70 11.89 -47.60
C ASP A 86 -24.84 11.28 -46.76
N CYS A 87 -24.54 10.77 -45.55
CA CYS A 87 -25.50 9.96 -44.79
C CYS A 87 -26.06 10.63 -43.53
N SER A 88 -25.39 11.65 -42.98
CA SER A 88 -25.82 12.28 -41.71
C SER A 88 -26.84 13.42 -41.89
N GLY A 89 -27.35 13.64 -43.10
CA GLY A 89 -28.28 14.75 -43.39
C GLY A 89 -29.55 14.77 -42.53
N LYS A 90 -30.09 13.58 -42.19
CA LYS A 90 -31.25 13.44 -41.30
C LYS A 90 -30.99 13.88 -39.86
N TYR A 91 -29.73 13.99 -39.47
CA TYR A 91 -29.28 14.39 -38.13
C TYR A 91 -28.98 15.90 -38.04
N GLY A 92 -29.18 16.64 -39.14
CA GLY A 92 -29.03 18.10 -39.19
C GLY A 92 -27.74 18.60 -39.86
N ASN A 93 -26.89 17.70 -40.35
CA ASN A 93 -25.72 18.06 -41.16
C ASN A 93 -26.14 18.43 -42.59
N MET A 94 -25.47 19.40 -43.19
CA MET A 94 -25.79 19.91 -44.54
C MET A 94 -24.72 19.53 -45.56
N GLY A 95 -24.04 18.39 -45.34
CA GLY A 95 -23.01 17.85 -46.23
C GLY A 95 -21.91 18.87 -46.48
N TYR A 96 -21.77 19.28 -47.73
CA TYR A 96 -20.82 20.27 -48.23
C TYR A 96 -20.97 21.65 -47.58
N ASN A 97 -22.18 22.00 -47.15
CA ASN A 97 -22.50 23.34 -46.62
C ASN A 97 -22.26 23.49 -45.10
N GLY A 98 -21.72 22.47 -44.42
CA GLY A 98 -21.43 22.51 -42.99
C GLY A 98 -22.26 21.55 -42.16
N GLY A 99 -21.99 21.50 -40.85
CA GLY A 99 -22.63 20.58 -39.92
C GLY A 99 -22.09 20.69 -38.50
N LEU A 100 -22.52 19.78 -37.64
CA LEU A 100 -22.14 19.67 -36.24
C LEU A 100 -21.52 18.30 -35.95
N MET A 101 -20.54 18.27 -35.05
CA MET A 101 -19.88 17.04 -34.62
C MET A 101 -20.87 16.11 -33.91
N ASP A 102 -21.71 16.65 -33.03
CA ASP A 102 -22.73 15.89 -32.29
C ASP A 102 -23.71 15.17 -33.20
N ALA A 103 -24.14 15.83 -34.28
CA ALA A 103 -25.00 15.22 -35.30
C ALA A 103 -24.29 14.07 -36.02
N SER A 104 -22.97 14.17 -36.18
CA SER A 104 -22.14 13.13 -36.78
C SER A 104 -21.98 11.94 -35.82
N PHE A 105 -21.66 12.17 -34.55
CA PHE A 105 -21.58 11.13 -33.52
C PHE A 105 -22.93 10.42 -33.32
N GLN A 106 -24.02 11.18 -33.24
CA GLN A 106 -25.36 10.63 -33.14
C GLN A 106 -25.73 9.76 -34.36
N TYR A 107 -25.36 10.20 -35.58
CA TYR A 107 -25.49 9.37 -36.78
C TYR A 107 -24.70 8.07 -36.66
N ILE A 108 -23.41 8.12 -36.30
CA ILE A 108 -22.54 6.92 -36.22
C ILE A 108 -23.10 5.93 -35.19
N LYS A 109 -23.56 6.43 -34.03
CA LYS A 109 -24.18 5.63 -32.98
C LYS A 109 -25.44 4.92 -33.46
N ASP A 110 -26.38 5.66 -34.05
CA ASP A 110 -27.66 5.09 -34.49
C ASP A 110 -27.51 4.19 -35.73
N ASN A 111 -26.58 4.53 -36.62
CA ASN A 111 -26.22 3.74 -37.80
C ASN A 111 -25.46 2.45 -37.43
N LYS A 112 -24.93 2.37 -36.19
CA LYS A 112 -24.06 1.31 -35.68
C LYS A 112 -22.75 1.20 -36.48
N GLY A 113 -22.16 2.35 -36.78
CA GLY A 113 -20.81 2.44 -37.35
C GLY A 113 -20.67 3.38 -38.54
N VAL A 114 -19.43 3.53 -38.98
CA VAL A 114 -18.99 4.34 -40.12
C VAL A 114 -18.00 3.55 -40.97
N ASP A 115 -18.05 3.74 -42.29
CA ASP A 115 -17.19 3.04 -43.25
C ASP A 115 -15.72 3.46 -43.13
N ALA A 116 -14.80 2.57 -43.53
CA ALA A 116 -13.39 2.92 -43.74
C ALA A 116 -13.24 3.92 -44.90
N ASP A 117 -12.30 4.86 -44.80
CA ASP A 117 -12.00 5.81 -45.89
C ASP A 117 -11.65 5.09 -47.20
N ALA A 118 -10.89 3.99 -47.13
CA ALA A 118 -10.53 3.18 -48.30
C ALA A 118 -11.73 2.60 -49.07
N SER A 119 -12.87 2.40 -48.39
CA SER A 119 -14.08 1.83 -48.98
C SER A 119 -15.07 2.90 -49.47
N TYR A 120 -14.93 4.13 -48.96
CA TYR A 120 -15.80 5.26 -49.27
C TYR A 120 -14.95 6.57 -49.24
N PRO A 121 -14.13 6.81 -50.28
CA PRO A 121 -13.15 7.90 -50.27
C PRO A 121 -13.78 9.29 -50.26
N TYR A 122 -13.02 10.27 -49.74
CA TYR A 122 -13.43 11.68 -49.70
C TYR A 122 -13.43 12.34 -51.09
N GLU A 123 -14.60 12.84 -51.51
CA GLU A 123 -14.84 13.47 -52.83
C GLU A 123 -15.08 14.99 -52.72
N ALA A 124 -15.24 15.52 -51.50
CA ALA A 124 -15.48 16.94 -51.22
C ALA A 124 -16.71 17.54 -51.95
N VAL A 125 -17.75 16.73 -52.18
CA VAL A 125 -19.03 17.14 -52.80
C VAL A 125 -20.19 16.43 -52.10
N ASP A 126 -21.40 16.95 -52.25
CA ASP A 126 -22.61 16.25 -51.78
C ASP A 126 -22.92 15.05 -52.69
N GLY A 127 -22.95 13.86 -52.10
CA GLY A 127 -23.33 12.62 -52.75
C GLY A 127 -24.61 12.02 -52.18
N LYS A 128 -25.08 10.94 -52.81
CA LYS A 128 -26.08 10.06 -52.19
C LYS A 128 -25.37 9.14 -51.19
N CYS A 129 -25.98 8.88 -50.03
CA CYS A 129 -25.46 7.94 -49.05
C CYS A 129 -25.16 6.55 -49.67
N ARG A 130 -23.90 6.10 -49.59
CA ARG A 130 -23.42 4.81 -50.12
C ARG A 130 -22.96 3.83 -49.03
N PHE A 131 -23.28 4.12 -47.77
CA PHE A 131 -22.88 3.31 -46.61
C PHE A 131 -23.18 1.82 -46.80
N LYS A 132 -22.21 0.96 -46.49
CA LYS A 132 -22.40 -0.50 -46.49
C LYS A 132 -21.96 -1.11 -45.16
N ARG A 133 -22.84 -1.88 -44.54
CA ARG A 133 -22.55 -2.51 -43.24
C ARG A 133 -21.31 -3.40 -43.24
N GLU A 134 -20.96 -4.03 -44.36
CA GLU A 134 -19.73 -4.82 -44.51
C GLU A 134 -18.43 -4.00 -44.47
N ASN A 135 -18.51 -2.68 -44.62
CA ASN A 135 -17.35 -1.78 -44.68
C ASN A 135 -17.11 -0.99 -43.37
N VAL A 136 -17.91 -1.25 -42.32
CA VAL A 136 -17.81 -0.55 -41.04
C VAL A 136 -16.43 -0.75 -40.41
N ALA A 137 -15.74 0.37 -40.17
CA ALA A 137 -14.41 0.42 -39.58
C ALA A 137 -14.41 0.76 -38.09
N ALA A 138 -15.36 1.60 -37.64
CA ALA A 138 -15.49 1.97 -36.23
C ALA A 138 -16.95 2.21 -35.86
N THR A 139 -17.25 2.11 -34.56
CA THR A 139 -18.57 2.33 -33.97
C THR A 139 -18.49 3.33 -32.83
N ASP A 140 -19.55 4.10 -32.63
CA ASP A 140 -19.70 5.05 -31.51
C ASP A 140 -20.79 4.56 -30.54
N THR A 141 -20.47 4.51 -29.25
CA THR A 141 -21.41 4.12 -28.18
C THR A 141 -22.05 5.34 -27.49
N GLY A 142 -21.46 6.53 -27.62
CA GLY A 142 -21.93 7.77 -27.03
C GLY A 142 -20.88 8.87 -27.02
N PHE A 143 -21.37 10.11 -26.89
CA PHE A 143 -20.55 11.33 -26.83
C PHE A 143 -21.08 12.25 -25.71
N ILE A 144 -20.22 13.14 -25.22
CA ILE A 144 -20.53 14.13 -24.19
C ILE A 144 -19.87 15.47 -24.55
N ASP A 145 -20.58 16.56 -24.28
CA ASP A 145 -20.03 17.91 -24.41
C ASP A 145 -19.16 18.27 -23.22
N ILE A 146 -17.99 18.82 -23.51
CA ILE A 146 -17.09 19.39 -22.51
C ILE A 146 -17.42 20.88 -22.38
N GLU A 147 -17.55 21.34 -21.14
CA GLU A 147 -17.84 22.74 -20.87
C GLU A 147 -16.75 23.65 -21.46
N LYS A 148 -17.19 24.68 -22.19
CA LYS A 148 -16.29 25.61 -22.87
C LYS A 148 -15.35 26.28 -21.87
N GLY A 149 -14.04 26.21 -22.12
CA GLY A 149 -13.01 26.81 -21.28
C GLY A 149 -12.59 25.96 -20.07
N ASN A 150 -13.15 24.76 -19.92
CA ASN A 150 -12.78 23.83 -18.84
C ASN A 150 -11.63 22.90 -19.29
N GLU A 151 -10.41 23.44 -19.26
CA GLU A 151 -9.19 22.72 -19.67
C GLU A 151 -8.95 21.44 -18.85
N THR A 152 -9.32 21.43 -17.57
CA THR A 152 -9.22 20.23 -16.72
C THR A 152 -10.14 19.13 -17.23
N ALA A 153 -11.42 19.43 -17.49
CA ALA A 153 -12.37 18.45 -18.04
C ALA A 153 -11.94 17.94 -19.42
N LEU A 154 -11.37 18.81 -20.26
CA LEU A 154 -10.78 18.42 -21.54
C LEU A 154 -9.61 17.44 -21.35
N THR A 155 -8.71 17.72 -20.40
CA THR A 155 -7.56 16.86 -20.12
C THR A 155 -8.00 15.48 -19.59
N ILE A 156 -9.02 15.43 -18.73
CA ILE A 156 -9.61 14.18 -18.23
C ILE A 156 -10.20 13.36 -19.38
N ALA A 157 -10.97 14.00 -20.27
CA ALA A 157 -11.60 13.34 -21.40
C ALA A 157 -10.57 12.79 -22.42
N ILE A 158 -9.40 13.43 -22.55
CA ILE A 158 -8.30 12.95 -23.40
C ILE A 158 -7.55 11.79 -22.73
N ALA A 159 -7.39 11.81 -21.41
CA ALA A 159 -6.63 10.81 -20.66
C ALA A 159 -7.41 9.51 -20.36
N THR A 160 -8.75 9.56 -20.40
CA THR A 160 -9.62 8.42 -20.10
C THR A 160 -10.15 7.81 -21.39
N THR A 161 -9.85 6.52 -21.64
CA THR A 161 -10.60 5.74 -22.63
C THR A 161 -11.92 5.33 -22.00
N THR A 162 -13.02 5.43 -22.75
CA THR A 162 -14.25 4.70 -22.42
C THR A 162 -14.01 3.20 -22.59
N VAL A 163 -13.50 2.57 -21.53
CA VAL A 163 -13.66 1.13 -21.29
C VAL A 163 -15.17 0.88 -21.33
N GLU A 164 -15.63 0.11 -22.32
CA GLU A 164 -17.03 -0.29 -22.45
C GLU A 164 -17.59 -0.74 -21.09
N ASN A 165 -18.69 -0.12 -20.64
CA ASN A 165 -19.69 -0.68 -19.72
C ASN A 165 -19.21 -1.51 -18.53
N ASN A 166 -18.04 -1.21 -17.95
CA ASN A 166 -17.71 -1.62 -16.59
C ASN A 166 -17.88 -0.40 -15.71
N GLU A 167 -19.10 -0.15 -15.27
CA GLU A 167 -19.25 0.56 -14.01
C GLU A 167 -18.29 -0.06 -12.98
N PRO A 168 -17.60 0.77 -12.17
CA PRO A 168 -16.96 0.36 -10.92
C PRO A 168 -17.79 -0.69 -10.17
N LYS A 169 -17.49 -1.98 -10.33
CA LYS A 169 -18.22 -3.05 -9.63
C LYS A 169 -17.36 -3.56 -8.48
N PRO A 170 -17.89 -3.56 -7.24
CA PRO A 170 -17.21 -4.16 -6.11
C PRO A 170 -16.87 -5.62 -6.36
N HIS A 171 -15.93 -6.17 -5.58
CA HIS A 171 -15.58 -7.59 -5.65
C HIS A 171 -16.79 -8.50 -5.48
N TYR A 172 -17.66 -8.10 -4.55
CA TYR A 172 -18.88 -8.80 -4.22
C TYR A 172 -20.04 -7.82 -4.13
N GLN A 173 -21.23 -8.32 -4.44
CA GLN A 173 -22.50 -7.65 -4.17
C GLN A 173 -23.17 -8.31 -2.97
N ILE A 174 -24.08 -7.60 -2.31
CA ILE A 174 -24.86 -8.17 -1.19
C ILE A 174 -25.57 -9.48 -1.61
N SER A 175 -25.97 -9.60 -2.88
CA SER A 175 -26.58 -10.81 -3.45
C SER A 175 -25.66 -12.04 -3.49
N ASP A 176 -24.34 -11.86 -3.36
CA ASP A 176 -23.38 -12.97 -3.27
C ASP A 176 -23.36 -13.60 -1.86
N THR A 177 -24.03 -12.97 -0.89
CA THR A 177 -24.20 -13.51 0.47
C THR A 177 -25.13 -14.71 0.45
N LYS A 178 -24.66 -15.88 0.90
CA LYS A 178 -25.47 -17.10 0.97
C LYS A 178 -25.99 -17.39 2.37
N ASN A 179 -25.32 -16.87 3.40
CA ASN A 179 -25.74 -17.03 4.77
C ASN A 179 -26.76 -15.94 5.17
N ASP A 180 -27.97 -16.34 5.55
CA ASP A 180 -29.08 -15.43 5.90
C ASP A 180 -28.74 -14.47 7.06
N HIS A 181 -27.96 -14.94 8.03
CA HIS A 181 -27.58 -14.14 9.19
C HIS A 181 -26.62 -13.02 8.80
N LEU A 182 -25.62 -13.33 7.98
CA LEU A 182 -24.68 -12.33 7.46
C LEU A 182 -25.37 -11.37 6.48
N LEU A 183 -26.33 -11.87 5.68
CA LEU A 183 -27.15 -11.03 4.79
C LEU A 183 -27.95 -10.00 5.60
N THR A 184 -28.54 -10.42 6.71
CA THR A 184 -29.30 -9.53 7.61
C THR A 184 -28.40 -8.40 8.15
N GLU A 185 -27.16 -8.71 8.55
CA GLU A 185 -26.19 -7.71 9.04
C GLU A 185 -25.80 -6.68 7.96
N ARG A 186 -25.70 -7.10 6.70
CA ARG A 186 -25.41 -6.19 5.58
C ARG A 186 -26.60 -5.28 5.28
N GLN A 187 -27.81 -5.82 5.38
CA GLN A 187 -29.04 -5.07 5.14
C GLN A 187 -29.38 -4.09 6.26
N SER A 188 -28.85 -4.28 7.48
CA SER A 188 -29.03 -3.36 8.60
C SER A 188 -28.11 -2.14 8.57
N ALA A 189 -27.20 -2.06 7.60
CA ALA A 189 -26.23 -0.97 7.50
C ALA A 189 -26.94 0.40 7.31
N THR A 190 -26.49 1.40 8.07
CA THR A 190 -27.03 2.76 8.04
C THR A 190 -26.26 3.70 7.10
N PHE A 191 -25.25 3.17 6.38
CA PHE A 191 -24.44 3.89 5.41
C PHE A 191 -24.17 3.01 4.19
N ASN A 192 -23.77 3.63 3.07
CA ASN A 192 -23.41 2.91 1.86
C ASN A 192 -21.94 2.45 1.94
N VAL A 193 -21.72 1.13 1.88
CA VAL A 193 -20.39 0.52 1.97
C VAL A 193 -19.46 1.02 0.86
N GLU A 194 -19.93 1.08 -0.38
CA GLU A 194 -19.13 1.56 -1.51
C GLU A 194 -18.78 3.04 -1.35
N GLU A 195 -19.70 3.87 -0.86
CA GLU A 195 -19.42 5.29 -0.59
C GLU A 195 -18.34 5.45 0.48
N LEU A 196 -18.37 4.64 1.56
CA LEU A 196 -17.32 4.65 2.57
C LEU A 196 -15.98 4.15 2.00
N THR A 197 -15.99 3.08 1.21
CA THR A 197 -14.79 2.56 0.53
C THR A 197 -14.16 3.63 -0.37
N GLN A 198 -14.97 4.32 -1.18
CA GLN A 198 -14.51 5.40 -2.06
C GLN A 198 -14.04 6.63 -1.25
N PHE A 199 -14.72 6.98 -0.16
CA PHE A 199 -14.29 8.07 0.71
C PHE A 199 -12.93 7.78 1.36
N MET A 200 -12.75 6.55 1.86
CA MET A 200 -11.55 6.15 2.57
C MET A 200 -10.36 5.95 1.63
N PHE A 201 -10.54 5.29 0.48
CA PHE A 201 -9.43 4.86 -0.39
C PHE A 201 -9.42 5.51 -1.77
N GLY A 202 -10.49 6.19 -2.15
CA GLY A 202 -10.80 6.61 -3.52
C GLY A 202 -10.76 8.12 -3.75
N GLY A 203 -10.03 8.91 -2.93
CA GLY A 203 -10.00 10.39 -2.95
C GLY A 203 -9.79 11.07 -4.32
N PRO A 204 -9.69 12.40 -4.41
CA PRO A 204 -9.72 13.13 -5.69
C PRO A 204 -8.75 12.64 -6.80
N GLY A 205 -7.62 12.00 -6.45
CA GLY A 205 -6.71 11.35 -7.40
C GLY A 205 -6.89 9.83 -7.61
N ASN A 206 -7.84 9.20 -6.90
CA ASN A 206 -7.88 7.78 -6.57
C ASN A 206 -9.22 7.07 -6.81
N TYR A 207 -10.26 7.76 -7.30
CA TYR A 207 -11.54 7.10 -7.60
C TYR A 207 -11.38 5.91 -8.58
N PHE A 208 -10.41 6.04 -9.50
CA PHE A 208 -10.01 4.98 -10.42
C PHE A 208 -9.11 3.92 -9.78
N GLU A 209 -8.45 4.23 -8.67
CA GLU A 209 -7.45 3.36 -8.04
C GLU A 209 -8.10 2.12 -7.40
N ILE A 210 -9.24 2.28 -6.72
CA ILE A 210 -10.00 1.14 -6.16
C ILE A 210 -10.45 0.19 -7.28
N ASN A 211 -10.97 0.74 -8.37
CA ASN A 211 -11.44 -0.05 -9.50
C ASN A 211 -10.30 -0.73 -10.25
N THR A 212 -9.16 -0.04 -10.34
CA THR A 212 -7.92 -0.61 -10.90
C THR A 212 -7.43 -1.77 -10.04
N ARG A 213 -7.41 -1.61 -8.71
CA ARG A 213 -7.09 -2.70 -7.77
C ARG A 213 -8.04 -3.89 -7.96
N ARG A 214 -9.35 -3.64 -8.04
CA ARG A 214 -10.36 -4.68 -8.29
C ARG A 214 -10.10 -5.44 -9.58
N GLN A 215 -9.77 -4.72 -10.66
CA GLN A 215 -9.43 -5.31 -11.95
C GLN A 215 -8.12 -6.12 -11.89
N ILE A 216 -7.09 -5.59 -11.23
CA ILE A 216 -5.80 -6.28 -11.05
C ILE A 216 -5.99 -7.60 -10.31
N ILE A 217 -6.80 -7.61 -9.24
CA ILE A 217 -7.15 -8.84 -8.51
C ILE A 217 -7.80 -9.85 -9.45
N ARG A 218 -8.81 -9.43 -10.24
CA ARG A 218 -9.48 -10.33 -11.20
C ARG A 218 -8.49 -10.90 -12.21
N LEU A 219 -7.62 -10.07 -12.77
CA LEU A 219 -6.57 -10.49 -13.70
C LEU A 219 -5.57 -11.47 -13.07
N ALA A 220 -5.16 -11.20 -11.82
CA ALA A 220 -4.25 -12.08 -11.09
C ALA A 220 -4.86 -13.46 -10.83
N LEU A 221 -6.17 -13.53 -10.58
CA LEU A 221 -6.90 -14.75 -10.26
C LEU A 221 -7.38 -15.54 -11.48
N ASP A 222 -7.37 -14.95 -12.69
CA ASP A 222 -7.80 -15.62 -13.93
C ASP A 222 -6.83 -16.73 -14.40
N HIS A 223 -5.61 -16.76 -13.86
CA HIS A 223 -4.61 -17.73 -14.28
C HIS A 223 -4.91 -19.16 -13.79
N PRO A 224 -4.80 -20.21 -14.63
CA PRO A 224 -5.19 -21.58 -14.29
C PRO A 224 -4.27 -22.28 -13.27
N ILE A 225 -3.24 -21.59 -12.74
CA ILE A 225 -2.41 -22.14 -11.66
C ILE A 225 -3.18 -22.19 -10.33
N HIS A 226 -4.16 -21.30 -10.16
CA HIS A 226 -4.97 -21.27 -8.96
C HIS A 226 -5.85 -22.53 -8.90
N GLY A 227 -5.85 -23.20 -7.73
CA GLY A 227 -6.57 -24.46 -7.54
C GLY A 227 -5.85 -25.72 -8.04
N THR A 228 -4.61 -25.62 -8.55
CA THR A 228 -3.82 -26.78 -9.00
C THR A 228 -2.97 -27.43 -7.92
N HIS A 229 -2.99 -26.88 -6.71
CA HIS A 229 -2.16 -27.29 -5.60
C HIS A 229 -2.99 -27.42 -4.32
N LEU A 230 -2.48 -28.20 -3.37
CA LEU A 230 -3.02 -28.23 -2.03
C LEU A 230 -2.86 -26.85 -1.36
N PRO A 231 -3.71 -26.53 -0.38
CA PRO A 231 -3.46 -25.47 0.58
C PRO A 231 -2.01 -25.42 1.09
N PHE A 232 -1.45 -24.22 1.24
CA PHE A 232 -0.04 -24.05 1.64
C PHE A 232 0.32 -24.74 2.96
N GLU A 233 -0.61 -24.84 3.90
CA GLU A 233 -0.41 -25.51 5.19
C GLU A 233 -0.27 -27.04 5.11
N TYR A 234 -0.59 -27.64 3.97
CA TYR A 234 -0.45 -29.08 3.73
C TYR A 234 0.78 -29.43 2.88
N LEU A 235 1.55 -28.43 2.45
CA LEU A 235 2.76 -28.64 1.66
C LEU A 235 3.95 -28.94 2.57
N THR A 236 4.82 -29.83 2.11
CA THR A 236 6.17 -29.97 2.67
C THR A 236 7.02 -28.73 2.39
N ALA A 237 8.18 -28.62 3.05
CA ALA A 237 9.09 -27.50 2.86
C ALA A 237 9.49 -27.27 1.39
N ASP A 238 9.87 -28.35 0.70
CA ASP A 238 10.31 -28.28 -0.70
C ASP A 238 9.15 -27.98 -1.65
N GLU A 239 7.97 -28.54 -1.41
CA GLU A 239 6.77 -28.23 -2.20
C GLU A 239 6.36 -26.77 -2.03
N TYR A 240 6.39 -26.25 -0.79
CA TYR A 240 6.10 -24.87 -0.48
C TYR A 240 7.03 -23.93 -1.24
N TYR A 241 8.36 -24.13 -1.12
CA TYR A 241 9.35 -23.29 -1.78
C TYR A 241 9.22 -23.36 -3.30
N SER A 242 9.11 -24.57 -3.86
CA SER A 242 8.99 -24.79 -5.30
C SER A 242 7.74 -24.12 -5.88
N LEU A 243 6.59 -24.24 -5.20
CA LEU A 243 5.35 -23.61 -5.62
C LEU A 243 5.46 -22.09 -5.55
N THR A 244 6.02 -21.55 -4.47
CA THR A 244 6.12 -20.10 -4.25
C THR A 244 7.01 -19.43 -5.30
N ILE A 245 8.16 -20.04 -5.62
CA ILE A 245 9.06 -19.57 -6.68
C ILE A 245 8.36 -19.66 -8.04
N ARG A 246 7.72 -20.81 -8.35
CA ARG A 246 7.02 -21.01 -9.62
C ARG A 246 5.90 -19.97 -9.81
N LYS A 247 5.07 -19.74 -8.80
CA LYS A 247 4.01 -18.72 -8.84
C LYS A 247 4.60 -17.32 -9.00
N SER A 248 5.71 -17.00 -8.32
CA SER A 248 6.39 -15.70 -8.45
C SER A 248 6.92 -15.45 -9.87
N LEU A 249 7.55 -16.45 -10.48
CA LEU A 249 8.04 -16.36 -11.86
C LEU A 249 6.90 -16.19 -12.87
N LEU A 250 5.81 -16.94 -12.69
CA LEU A 250 4.61 -16.80 -13.52
C LEU A 250 3.96 -15.43 -13.33
N ALA A 251 3.91 -14.90 -12.11
CA ALA A 251 3.37 -13.56 -11.86
C ALA A 251 4.16 -12.49 -12.62
N ILE A 252 5.50 -12.56 -12.64
CA ILE A 252 6.36 -11.65 -13.41
C ILE A 252 6.07 -11.76 -14.90
N GLN A 253 5.95 -12.99 -15.42
CA GLN A 253 5.66 -13.26 -16.83
C GLN A 253 4.27 -12.72 -17.22
N GLU A 254 3.25 -12.96 -16.41
CA GLU A 254 1.87 -12.54 -16.67
C GLU A 254 1.70 -11.04 -16.55
N ALA A 255 2.33 -10.39 -15.57
CA ALA A 255 2.32 -8.93 -15.46
C ALA A 255 2.93 -8.28 -16.71
N LYS A 256 4.00 -8.86 -17.27
CA LYS A 256 4.58 -8.42 -18.54
C LYS A 256 3.63 -8.68 -19.72
N ARG A 257 3.01 -9.85 -19.80
CA ARG A 257 2.05 -10.20 -20.87
C ARG A 257 0.82 -9.28 -20.86
N LEU A 258 0.33 -8.91 -19.68
CA LEU A 258 -0.80 -8.02 -19.46
C LEU A 258 -0.43 -6.53 -19.50
N ASN A 259 0.85 -6.21 -19.74
CA ASN A 259 1.38 -4.84 -19.79
C ASN A 259 1.09 -4.02 -18.52
N ILE A 260 1.20 -4.65 -17.34
CA ILE A 260 1.08 -3.96 -16.05
C ILE A 260 2.41 -3.28 -15.75
N THR A 261 2.52 -2.00 -16.08
CA THR A 261 3.79 -1.24 -16.02
C THR A 261 3.97 -0.43 -14.74
N ASN A 262 2.89 0.04 -14.11
CA ASN A 262 2.95 0.80 -12.86
C ASN A 262 3.42 -0.11 -11.70
N ASN A 263 4.42 0.35 -10.92
CA ASN A 263 5.02 -0.46 -9.85
C ASN A 263 4.05 -0.82 -8.72
N LYS A 264 3.16 0.09 -8.31
CA LYS A 264 2.12 -0.16 -7.30
C LYS A 264 1.15 -1.25 -7.79
N HIS A 265 0.72 -1.14 -9.05
CA HIS A 265 -0.16 -2.13 -9.68
C HIS A 265 0.51 -3.51 -9.82
N ARG A 266 1.81 -3.54 -10.14
CA ARG A 266 2.60 -4.79 -10.17
C ARG A 266 2.70 -5.42 -8.79
N GLY A 267 2.92 -4.62 -7.74
CA GLY A 267 2.92 -5.07 -6.36
C GLY A 267 1.63 -5.80 -6.01
N TRP A 268 0.48 -5.13 -6.20
CA TRP A 268 -0.82 -5.76 -6.00
C TRP A 268 -1.02 -7.02 -6.84
N PHE A 269 -0.63 -7.00 -8.11
CA PHE A 269 -0.74 -8.19 -8.96
C PHE A 269 0.08 -9.35 -8.39
N PHE A 270 1.33 -9.12 -7.99
CA PHE A 270 2.21 -10.15 -7.45
C PHE A 270 1.72 -10.70 -6.11
N ASP A 271 1.30 -9.82 -5.20
CA ASP A 271 0.78 -10.21 -3.89
C ASP A 271 -0.45 -11.10 -4.04
N ILE A 272 -1.42 -10.69 -4.89
CA ILE A 272 -2.61 -11.49 -5.14
C ILE A 272 -2.26 -12.79 -5.86
N PHE A 273 -1.43 -12.74 -6.90
CA PHE A 273 -1.09 -13.93 -7.69
C PHE A 273 -0.39 -14.99 -6.83
N VAL A 274 0.41 -14.60 -5.84
CA VAL A 274 1.22 -15.51 -5.01
C VAL A 274 0.69 -15.64 -3.58
N ASN A 275 -0.54 -15.20 -3.29
CA ASN A 275 -1.13 -15.27 -1.94
C ASN A 275 -0.23 -14.60 -0.88
N ASN A 276 0.26 -13.38 -1.15
CA ASN A 276 1.15 -12.59 -0.29
C ASN A 276 2.49 -13.28 0.04
N ARG A 277 2.97 -14.14 -0.85
CA ARG A 277 4.24 -14.90 -0.69
C ARG A 277 5.23 -14.63 -1.82
N PHE A 278 5.19 -13.45 -2.43
CA PHE A 278 6.08 -13.13 -3.54
C PHE A 278 7.55 -13.14 -3.10
N VAL A 279 8.36 -14.03 -3.67
CA VAL A 279 9.75 -14.29 -3.21
C VAL A 279 10.73 -13.15 -3.47
N PHE A 280 10.39 -12.25 -4.40
CA PHE A 280 11.22 -11.10 -4.76
C PHE A 280 10.71 -9.80 -4.13
N PHE A 281 9.96 -9.90 -3.04
CA PHE A 281 9.40 -8.73 -2.33
C PHE A 281 10.48 -7.72 -1.89
N ILE A 282 11.58 -8.18 -1.28
CA ILE A 282 12.69 -7.30 -0.88
C ILE A 282 13.39 -6.67 -2.09
N HIS A 283 13.47 -7.40 -3.20
CA HIS A 283 13.99 -6.86 -4.45
C HIS A 283 13.11 -5.69 -4.93
N THR A 284 11.79 -5.85 -4.94
CA THR A 284 10.86 -4.83 -5.45
C THR A 284 10.77 -3.60 -4.56
N ILE A 285 10.74 -3.77 -3.23
CA ILE A 285 10.52 -2.66 -2.29
C ILE A 285 11.82 -1.94 -1.94
N MET A 286 12.87 -2.68 -1.61
CA MET A 286 14.12 -2.08 -1.15
C MET A 286 15.11 -1.90 -2.28
N SER A 287 15.36 -2.95 -3.06
CA SER A 287 16.49 -2.93 -3.98
C SER A 287 16.28 -2.04 -5.19
N LEU A 288 15.09 -2.09 -5.81
CA LEU A 288 14.75 -1.16 -6.89
C LEU A 288 14.83 0.29 -6.41
N HIS A 289 14.33 0.58 -5.19
CA HIS A 289 14.40 1.90 -4.61
C HIS A 289 15.85 2.35 -4.36
N SER A 290 16.71 1.51 -3.79
CA SER A 290 18.14 1.83 -3.60
C SER A 290 18.85 2.06 -4.93
N LEU A 291 18.60 1.22 -5.93
CA LEU A 291 19.16 1.40 -7.28
C LEU A 291 18.60 2.61 -8.01
N GLU A 292 17.44 3.13 -7.61
CA GLU A 292 16.87 4.34 -8.20
C GLU A 292 17.39 5.61 -7.53
N THR A 293 17.67 5.55 -6.22
CA THR A 293 17.95 6.72 -5.37
C THR A 293 19.42 6.88 -4.99
N MET A 294 20.23 5.81 -5.02
CA MET A 294 21.61 5.81 -4.52
C MET A 294 22.67 5.63 -5.62
N THR A 295 22.26 5.33 -6.85
CA THR A 295 23.16 5.21 -8.01
C THR A 295 23.36 6.54 -8.70
N THR A 296 24.53 6.75 -9.30
CA THR A 296 24.70 7.82 -10.31
C THR A 296 23.84 7.56 -11.55
N GLU A 297 23.62 8.57 -12.39
CA GLU A 297 22.84 8.40 -13.64
C GLU A 297 23.43 7.34 -14.59
N GLU A 298 24.76 7.15 -14.57
CA GLU A 298 25.42 6.10 -15.36
C GLU A 298 25.13 4.70 -14.78
N GLN A 299 25.30 4.55 -13.47
CA GLN A 299 24.97 3.31 -12.76
C GLN A 299 23.48 2.97 -12.89
N LYS A 300 22.60 3.98 -12.85
CA LYS A 300 21.15 3.81 -13.02
C LYS A 300 20.83 3.23 -14.40
N ARG A 301 21.43 3.77 -15.47
CA ARG A 301 21.26 3.23 -16.84
C ARG A 301 21.75 1.79 -16.98
N GLN A 302 22.80 1.43 -16.24
CA GLN A 302 23.37 0.08 -16.28
C GLN A 302 22.55 -0.93 -15.46
N PHE A 303 22.22 -0.63 -14.20
CA PHE A 303 21.68 -1.61 -13.26
C PHE A 303 20.16 -1.63 -13.21
N LEU A 304 19.50 -0.47 -13.29
CA LEU A 304 18.06 -0.38 -13.04
C LEU A 304 17.22 -1.17 -14.07
N PRO A 305 17.49 -1.12 -15.39
CA PRO A 305 16.75 -1.94 -16.36
C PRO A 305 16.89 -3.46 -16.14
N LEU A 306 18.08 -3.89 -15.70
CA LEU A 306 18.36 -5.31 -15.42
C LEU A 306 17.62 -5.78 -14.16
N ALA A 307 17.55 -4.92 -13.13
CA ALA A 307 16.78 -5.18 -11.92
C ALA A 307 15.26 -5.17 -12.21
N GLN A 308 14.74 -4.16 -12.91
CA GLN A 308 13.31 -4.06 -13.24
C GLN A 308 12.78 -5.23 -14.08
N SER A 309 13.64 -5.84 -14.91
CA SER A 309 13.34 -7.01 -15.72
C SER A 309 13.58 -8.35 -15.01
N PHE A 310 13.98 -8.33 -13.73
CA PHE A 310 14.37 -9.50 -12.92
C PHE A 310 15.52 -10.32 -13.52
N HIS A 311 16.33 -9.74 -14.41
CA HIS A 311 17.57 -10.37 -14.86
C HIS A 311 18.61 -10.38 -13.73
N ILE A 312 18.64 -9.28 -12.97
CA ILE A 312 19.30 -9.17 -11.68
C ILE A 312 18.21 -9.24 -10.61
N THR A 313 18.33 -10.19 -9.68
CA THR A 313 17.46 -10.30 -8.51
C THR A 313 18.32 -10.16 -7.27
N THR A 314 17.84 -9.41 -6.28
CA THR A 314 18.68 -8.95 -5.17
C THR A 314 18.02 -9.17 -3.83
N ALA A 315 18.82 -9.57 -2.85
CA ALA A 315 18.49 -9.39 -1.43
C ALA A 315 19.13 -8.08 -0.92
N TYR A 316 18.55 -7.51 0.14
CA TYR A 316 19.12 -6.37 0.85
C TYR A 316 19.91 -6.88 2.07
N ALA A 317 21.24 -6.94 1.95
CA ALA A 317 22.14 -7.59 2.90
C ALA A 317 22.81 -6.58 3.84
N GLN A 318 22.05 -6.14 4.84
CA GLN A 318 22.53 -5.25 5.91
C GLN A 318 22.86 -6.01 7.19
N THR A 319 21.85 -6.64 7.79
CA THR A 319 21.95 -7.35 9.08
C THR A 319 22.99 -8.45 9.06
N GLU A 320 23.76 -8.52 10.14
CA GLU A 320 24.76 -9.54 10.43
C GLU A 320 24.33 -10.39 11.62
N LEU A 321 24.96 -11.56 11.77
CA LEU A 321 24.71 -12.48 12.88
C LEU A 321 24.95 -11.80 14.25
N GLY A 322 25.94 -10.91 14.33
CA GLY A 322 26.27 -10.15 15.54
C GLY A 322 25.61 -8.77 15.64
N HIS A 323 25.12 -8.20 14.54
CA HIS A 323 24.71 -6.79 14.47
C HIS A 323 23.46 -6.60 13.60
N GLY A 324 22.40 -6.03 14.17
CA GLY A 324 21.20 -5.63 13.44
C GLY A 324 20.81 -4.18 13.73
N THR A 325 20.58 -3.86 15.01
CA THR A 325 20.24 -2.50 15.45
C THR A 325 21.39 -1.52 15.31
N ASP A 326 22.59 -1.88 15.80
CA ASP A 326 23.78 -1.03 15.73
C ASP A 326 24.50 -1.22 14.39
N VAL A 327 23.91 -0.66 13.33
CA VAL A 327 24.44 -0.76 11.97
C VAL A 327 25.83 -0.14 11.83
N GLN A 328 26.20 0.81 12.68
CA GLN A 328 27.52 1.47 12.63
C GLN A 328 28.66 0.51 12.98
N ARG A 329 28.36 -0.60 13.66
CA ARG A 329 29.33 -1.63 14.06
C ARG A 329 29.32 -2.88 13.19
N LEU A 330 28.67 -2.83 12.02
CA LEU A 330 28.78 -3.92 11.05
C LEU A 330 30.25 -4.21 10.74
N GLU A 331 30.57 -5.49 10.64
CA GLU A 331 31.94 -6.03 10.56
C GLU A 331 32.33 -6.44 9.14
N THR A 332 31.37 -6.57 8.21
CA THR A 332 31.67 -6.85 6.80
C THR A 332 32.50 -5.71 6.22
N GLU A 333 33.61 -6.04 5.56
CA GLU A 333 34.56 -5.05 5.03
C GLU A 333 34.53 -5.01 3.50
N ALA A 334 34.71 -3.82 2.94
CA ALA A 334 34.96 -3.57 1.53
C ALA A 334 36.23 -2.73 1.37
N VAL A 335 37.33 -3.35 0.95
CA VAL A 335 38.64 -2.70 0.85
C VAL A 335 38.94 -2.32 -0.58
N PHE A 336 39.22 -1.05 -0.85
CA PHE A 336 39.60 -0.61 -2.18
C PHE A 336 41.03 -1.02 -2.53
N ASP A 337 41.19 -1.58 -3.72
CA ASP A 337 42.47 -1.95 -4.32
C ASP A 337 42.69 -1.15 -5.61
N PRO A 338 43.58 -0.14 -5.60
CA PRO A 338 43.83 0.74 -6.74
C PRO A 338 44.56 0.02 -7.87
N THR A 339 45.22 -1.12 -7.59
CA THR A 339 46.00 -1.84 -8.61
C THR A 339 45.12 -2.52 -9.65
N THR A 340 43.90 -2.89 -9.27
CA THR A 340 42.94 -3.58 -10.13
C THR A 340 41.59 -2.85 -10.24
N ASP A 341 41.53 -1.59 -9.79
CA ASP A 341 40.32 -0.75 -9.76
C ASP A 341 39.06 -1.46 -9.23
N SER A 342 39.17 -2.00 -8.01
CA SER A 342 38.16 -2.92 -7.47
C SER A 342 38.10 -2.92 -5.95
N PHE A 343 36.99 -3.40 -5.39
CA PHE A 343 36.87 -3.68 -3.96
C PHE A 343 37.06 -5.17 -3.68
N ILE A 344 37.71 -5.47 -2.55
CA ILE A 344 37.81 -6.82 -1.97
C ILE A 344 36.85 -6.88 -0.78
N LEU A 345 35.85 -7.74 -0.89
CA LEU A 345 34.80 -7.93 0.12
C LEU A 345 35.14 -9.11 1.03
N ASN A 346 35.00 -8.91 2.33
CA ASN A 346 35.27 -9.93 3.34
C ASN A 346 34.26 -9.93 4.49
N THR A 347 34.03 -11.14 5.00
CA THR A 347 33.23 -11.42 6.20
C THR A 347 34.20 -12.01 7.24
N PRO A 348 34.98 -11.16 7.95
CA PRO A 348 36.19 -11.57 8.66
C PRO A 348 35.94 -12.50 9.85
N THR A 349 34.79 -12.37 10.50
CA THR A 349 34.41 -13.10 11.71
C THR A 349 33.15 -13.93 11.47
N LEU A 350 32.84 -14.85 12.39
CA LEU A 350 31.54 -15.53 12.35
C LEU A 350 30.38 -14.54 12.53
N THR A 351 30.53 -13.56 13.42
CA THR A 351 29.52 -12.54 13.72
C THR A 351 29.26 -11.60 12.55
N SER A 352 30.24 -11.37 11.68
CA SER A 352 30.09 -10.58 10.45
C SER A 352 29.23 -11.25 9.37
N THR A 353 28.86 -12.53 9.53
CA THR A 353 28.01 -13.27 8.57
C THR A 353 26.71 -12.51 8.36
N LYS A 354 26.41 -12.09 7.13
CA LYS A 354 25.10 -11.51 6.82
C LYS A 354 24.03 -12.54 7.13
N PHE A 355 22.94 -12.13 7.77
CA PHE A 355 21.95 -13.05 8.33
C PHE A 355 20.57 -12.38 8.36
N TRP A 356 19.53 -13.09 7.92
CA TRP A 356 18.13 -12.65 7.71
C TRP A 356 17.68 -12.17 6.33
N PRO A 357 18.51 -11.63 5.40
CA PRO A 357 18.00 -11.08 4.15
C PRO A 357 17.10 -12.07 3.39
N GLY A 358 15.90 -11.62 3.04
CA GLY A 358 14.92 -12.43 2.32
C GLY A 358 15.38 -12.77 0.89
N GLY A 359 15.23 -14.03 0.50
CA GLY A 359 15.63 -14.56 -0.81
C GLY A 359 17.12 -14.89 -0.93
N LEU A 360 17.94 -14.54 0.07
CA LEU A 360 19.39 -14.74 0.04
C LEU A 360 19.79 -16.22 -0.02
N GLY A 361 19.03 -17.09 0.64
CA GLY A 361 19.42 -18.48 0.85
C GLY A 361 19.59 -19.26 -0.46
N ARG A 362 18.65 -19.10 -1.40
CA ARG A 362 18.59 -19.90 -2.64
C ARG A 362 18.08 -19.12 -3.86
N THR A 363 17.38 -18.01 -3.67
CA THR A 363 16.55 -17.39 -4.72
C THR A 363 17.29 -16.34 -5.54
N VAL A 364 17.94 -15.38 -4.88
CA VAL A 364 18.52 -14.22 -5.58
C VAL A 364 19.92 -14.51 -6.11
N ASN A 365 20.31 -13.85 -7.20
CA ASN A 365 21.64 -14.00 -7.81
C ASN A 365 22.61 -12.86 -7.46
N HIS A 366 22.10 -11.75 -6.91
CA HIS A 366 22.88 -10.62 -6.42
C HIS A 366 22.47 -10.24 -4.99
N VAL A 367 23.26 -9.38 -4.36
CA VAL A 367 22.90 -8.69 -3.12
C VAL A 367 23.27 -7.21 -3.22
N LEU A 368 22.45 -6.36 -2.60
CA LEU A 368 22.88 -5.04 -2.17
C LEU A 368 23.51 -5.19 -0.79
N LEU A 369 24.84 -5.23 -0.75
CA LEU A 369 25.64 -5.47 0.44
C LEU A 369 25.97 -4.15 1.14
N MET A 370 25.62 -4.04 2.42
CA MET A 370 26.13 -2.97 3.28
C MET A 370 27.42 -3.42 3.97
N ALA A 371 28.50 -2.68 3.80
CA ALA A 371 29.82 -3.01 4.34
C ALA A 371 30.60 -1.74 4.75
N GLN A 372 31.53 -1.89 5.69
CA GLN A 372 32.49 -0.85 6.06
C GLN A 372 33.49 -0.65 4.92
N LEU A 373 33.50 0.55 4.34
CA LEU A 373 34.45 0.92 3.31
C LEU A 373 35.83 1.21 3.92
N TYR A 374 36.89 0.66 3.34
CA TYR A 374 38.27 0.99 3.66
C TYR A 374 39.02 1.48 2.41
N THR A 375 39.75 2.58 2.57
CA THR A 375 40.80 3.01 1.63
C THR A 375 42.00 2.06 1.69
N PRO A 376 42.92 2.12 0.70
CA PRO A 376 44.02 1.16 0.60
C PRO A 376 44.95 1.08 1.82
N ASP A 377 45.02 2.14 2.63
CA ASP A 377 45.81 2.22 3.86
C ASP A 377 45.19 1.48 5.06
N ARG A 378 43.88 1.17 5.01
CA ARG A 378 43.10 0.46 6.02
C ARG A 378 43.23 1.01 7.45
N ASN A 379 43.61 2.28 7.61
CA ASN A 379 43.84 2.88 8.92
C ASN A 379 42.54 3.02 9.73
N HIS A 380 41.48 3.49 9.08
CA HIS A 380 40.14 3.60 9.65
C HIS A 380 39.09 3.35 8.55
N PRO A 381 37.88 2.86 8.88
CA PRO A 381 36.80 2.79 7.91
C PRO A 381 36.37 4.21 7.51
N CYS A 382 35.96 4.37 6.25
CA CYS A 382 35.31 5.58 5.72
C CYS A 382 33.81 5.64 6.06
N GLY A 383 33.28 4.58 6.67
CA GLY A 383 31.86 4.41 7.00
C GLY A 383 31.18 3.34 6.16
N LEU A 384 29.89 3.14 6.43
CA LEU A 384 29.05 2.16 5.74
C LEU A 384 28.75 2.62 4.31
N GLN A 385 28.91 1.71 3.37
CA GLN A 385 28.60 1.92 1.96
C GLN A 385 27.82 0.74 1.38
N MET A 386 27.10 0.99 0.29
CA MET A 386 26.28 -0.01 -0.39
C MET A 386 26.97 -0.49 -1.66
N PHE A 387 27.00 -1.80 -1.88
CA PHE A 387 27.63 -2.44 -3.03
C PHE A 387 26.67 -3.41 -3.72
N LEU A 388 26.57 -3.35 -5.05
CA LEU A 388 25.88 -4.37 -5.84
C LEU A 388 26.84 -5.54 -6.09
N VAL A 389 26.57 -6.70 -5.52
CA VAL A 389 27.47 -7.86 -5.55
C VAL A 389 26.76 -9.04 -6.20
N GLN A 390 27.32 -9.55 -7.31
CA GLN A 390 26.89 -10.84 -7.85
C GLN A 390 27.39 -11.95 -6.92
N ILE A 391 26.47 -12.82 -6.46
CA ILE A 391 26.80 -13.93 -5.55
C ILE A 391 26.61 -15.30 -6.19
N ARG A 392 25.87 -15.39 -7.29
CA ARG A 392 25.64 -16.64 -8.04
C ARG A 392 25.93 -16.45 -9.52
N ASP A 393 26.39 -17.51 -10.18
CA ASP A 393 26.56 -17.54 -11.62
C ASP A 393 25.22 -17.40 -12.33
N LEU A 394 25.13 -16.57 -13.38
CA LEU A 394 23.85 -16.26 -14.04
C LEU A 394 23.28 -17.41 -14.88
N LYS A 395 24.07 -18.45 -15.17
CA LYS A 395 23.65 -19.59 -15.98
C LYS A 395 23.29 -20.81 -15.12
N THR A 396 24.12 -21.10 -14.14
CA THR A 396 24.03 -22.29 -13.28
C THR A 396 23.36 -21.99 -11.95
N HIS A 397 23.33 -20.72 -11.53
CA HIS A 397 22.85 -20.27 -10.22
C HIS A 397 23.64 -20.80 -9.01
N GLU A 398 24.77 -21.46 -9.28
CA GLU A 398 25.71 -21.90 -8.24
C GLU A 398 26.42 -20.69 -7.61
N PRO A 399 26.71 -20.70 -6.30
CA PRO A 399 27.50 -19.65 -5.65
C PRO A 399 28.85 -19.42 -6.34
N LEU A 400 29.24 -18.15 -6.51
CA LEU A 400 30.53 -17.80 -7.09
C LEU A 400 31.71 -18.14 -6.14
N PRO A 401 32.94 -18.28 -6.66
CA PRO A 401 34.11 -18.53 -5.81
C PRO A 401 34.25 -17.50 -4.69
N GLY A 402 34.45 -17.97 -3.45
CA GLY A 402 34.54 -17.12 -2.27
C GLY A 402 33.18 -16.74 -1.65
N VAL A 403 32.06 -17.17 -2.23
CA VAL A 403 30.71 -16.97 -1.70
C VAL A 403 30.23 -18.23 -0.99
N GLU A 404 29.81 -18.09 0.26
CA GLU A 404 29.11 -19.12 1.02
C GLU A 404 27.71 -18.60 1.37
N THR A 405 26.66 -19.36 1.04
CA THR A 405 25.27 -18.95 1.30
C THR A 405 24.36 -20.15 1.53
N GLY A 406 23.28 -19.95 2.28
CA GLY A 406 22.28 -20.98 2.56
C GLY A 406 21.10 -20.43 3.36
N VAL A 407 20.10 -21.29 3.61
CA VAL A 407 18.88 -20.95 4.36
C VAL A 407 19.13 -21.06 5.86
N ILE A 408 18.58 -20.14 6.66
CA ILE A 408 18.86 -20.05 8.11
C ILE A 408 17.95 -20.92 8.99
N GLY A 409 16.88 -21.49 8.44
CA GLY A 409 15.99 -22.42 9.16
C GLY A 409 14.50 -22.18 8.92
N VAL A 410 13.66 -22.88 9.69
CA VAL A 410 12.21 -22.65 9.75
C VAL A 410 11.92 -21.61 10.82
N HIS A 411 11.15 -20.59 10.48
CA HIS A 411 10.84 -19.49 11.38
C HIS A 411 9.47 -19.69 12.03
N PHE A 412 9.17 -18.88 13.05
CA PHE A 412 7.96 -18.95 13.89
C PHE A 412 6.65 -19.11 13.12
N ALA A 413 6.58 -18.60 11.90
CA ALA A 413 5.39 -18.68 11.06
C ALA A 413 5.10 -20.05 10.42
N HIS A 414 5.98 -21.06 10.60
CA HIS A 414 6.02 -22.27 9.78
C HIS A 414 6.03 -21.98 8.26
N THR A 415 6.40 -20.76 7.87
CA THR A 415 6.63 -20.39 6.49
C THR A 415 8.03 -20.83 6.11
N PHE A 416 8.14 -21.61 5.05
CA PHE A 416 9.42 -22.04 4.48
C PHE A 416 10.00 -20.91 3.61
N GLY A 417 10.25 -19.77 4.26
CA GLY A 417 10.87 -18.59 3.65
C GLY A 417 12.35 -18.83 3.35
N ASP A 418 12.86 -18.14 2.33
CA ASP A 418 14.25 -18.25 1.88
C ASP A 418 15.15 -17.16 2.49
N ASN A 419 14.92 -16.83 3.76
CA ASN A 419 15.83 -15.98 4.52
C ASN A 419 17.17 -16.69 4.65
N GLY A 420 18.25 -15.98 4.31
CA GLY A 420 19.55 -16.60 4.13
C GLY A 420 20.65 -16.02 4.99
N TYR A 421 21.79 -16.71 4.94
CA TYR A 421 23.07 -16.19 5.37
C TYR A 421 24.01 -16.01 4.18
N LEU A 422 25.02 -15.14 4.35
CA LEU A 422 26.08 -14.91 3.37
C LEU A 422 27.41 -14.66 4.06
N ARG A 423 28.44 -15.38 3.62
CA ARG A 423 29.85 -15.11 3.94
C ARG A 423 30.66 -14.95 2.67
N LEU A 424 31.55 -13.97 2.69
CA LEU A 424 32.41 -13.58 1.58
C LEU A 424 33.87 -13.78 2.01
N LYS A 425 34.64 -14.41 1.14
CA LYS A 425 36.09 -14.62 1.31
C LYS A 425 36.83 -14.13 0.08
N ASN A 426 37.39 -12.93 0.19
CA ASN A 426 38.16 -12.21 -0.82
C ASN A 426 37.41 -12.08 -2.15
N VAL A 427 36.12 -11.77 -2.09
CA VAL A 427 35.28 -11.59 -3.28
C VAL A 427 35.58 -10.23 -3.89
N ARG A 428 36.03 -10.20 -5.15
CA ARG A 428 36.46 -8.97 -5.82
C ARG A 428 35.35 -8.46 -6.74
N ILE A 429 35.00 -7.18 -6.61
CA ILE A 429 34.02 -6.49 -7.46
C ILE A 429 34.62 -5.22 -8.07
N PRO A 430 34.27 -4.81 -9.31
CA PRO A 430 34.71 -3.54 -9.88
C PRO A 430 34.38 -2.35 -8.98
N ARG A 431 35.21 -1.29 -9.01
CA ARG A 431 34.96 -0.06 -8.24
C ARG A 431 33.56 0.51 -8.50
N THR A 432 33.10 0.46 -9.75
CA THR A 432 31.77 0.95 -10.18
C THR A 432 30.57 0.18 -9.60
N GLN A 433 30.80 -0.88 -8.81
CA GLN A 433 29.74 -1.60 -8.09
C GLN A 433 29.40 -1.03 -6.71
N MET A 434 30.17 -0.08 -6.18
CA MET A 434 29.74 0.77 -5.06
C MET A 434 28.66 1.75 -5.55
N LEU A 435 27.56 1.96 -4.83
CA LEU A 435 26.52 2.93 -5.24
C LEU A 435 26.99 4.36 -4.95
N MET A 436 27.26 5.16 -5.99
CA MET A 436 28.12 6.33 -5.92
C MET A 436 27.42 7.70 -5.98
N LYS A 437 26.10 7.78 -5.79
CA LYS A 437 25.40 9.07 -5.86
C LYS A 437 25.86 10.04 -4.77
N PHE A 438 26.07 9.53 -3.55
CA PHE A 438 26.27 10.33 -2.35
C PHE A 438 27.72 10.36 -1.88
N ASP A 439 28.44 9.26 -2.07
CA ASP A 439 29.84 9.06 -1.69
C ASP A 439 30.58 8.38 -2.83
N GLN A 440 31.84 8.75 -3.05
CA GLN A 440 32.64 8.25 -4.16
C GLN A 440 34.04 7.83 -3.72
N VAL A 441 34.58 6.83 -4.40
CA VAL A 441 36.00 6.49 -4.36
C VAL A 441 36.54 6.69 -5.77
N ASP A 442 37.57 7.52 -5.91
CA ASP A 442 38.25 7.70 -7.19
C ASP A 442 39.24 6.56 -7.49
N GLU A 443 39.79 6.54 -8.70
CA GLU A 443 40.73 5.49 -9.14
C GLU A 443 42.03 5.47 -8.32
N GLN A 444 42.38 6.59 -7.68
CA GLN A 444 43.54 6.71 -6.80
C GLN A 444 43.25 6.22 -5.38
N GLY A 445 41.99 5.88 -5.08
CA GLY A 445 41.55 5.39 -3.79
C GLY A 445 41.28 6.47 -2.76
N LYS A 446 41.07 7.72 -3.20
CA LYS A 446 40.63 8.80 -2.32
C LYS A 446 39.10 8.77 -2.20
N PHE A 447 38.63 8.81 -0.96
CA PHE A 447 37.21 8.92 -0.62
C PHE A 447 36.74 10.38 -0.69
N HIS A 448 35.60 10.61 -1.34
CA HIS A 448 34.95 11.90 -1.48
C HIS A 448 33.52 11.79 -0.96
N ASN A 449 33.24 12.45 0.16
CA ASN A 449 31.89 12.61 0.67
C ASN A 449 31.24 13.81 -0.02
N GLN A 450 30.13 13.58 -0.72
CA GLN A 450 29.44 14.62 -1.50
C GLN A 450 28.12 15.07 -0.86
N SER A 451 27.64 14.38 0.18
CA SER A 451 26.34 14.63 0.78
C SER A 451 26.22 14.06 2.20
N ASP A 452 25.08 14.33 2.84
CA ASP A 452 24.79 13.85 4.19
C ASP A 452 24.65 12.31 4.20
N ALA A 453 25.49 11.64 5.00
CA ALA A 453 25.48 10.19 5.15
C ALA A 453 24.11 9.62 5.57
N ARG A 454 23.22 10.43 6.15
CA ARG A 454 21.86 10.03 6.52
C ARG A 454 20.99 9.67 5.31
N LEU A 455 21.33 10.14 4.11
CA LEU A 455 20.62 9.81 2.87
C LEU A 455 20.71 8.31 2.52
N LEU A 456 21.76 7.62 2.99
CA LEU A 456 21.89 6.16 2.87
C LEU A 456 20.71 5.42 3.55
N TYR A 457 20.09 6.03 4.57
CA TYR A 457 18.95 5.45 5.29
C TYR A 457 17.59 5.70 4.63
N GLY A 458 17.53 6.45 3.51
CA GLY A 458 16.27 6.70 2.79
C GLY A 458 15.55 5.41 2.37
N THR A 459 16.32 4.36 2.03
CA THR A 459 15.74 3.04 1.72
C THR A 459 15.07 2.41 2.95
N LEU A 460 15.69 2.47 4.13
CA LEU A 460 15.08 1.94 5.37
C LEU A 460 13.83 2.72 5.75
N LEU A 461 13.83 4.04 5.59
CA LEU A 461 12.65 4.86 5.81
C LEU A 461 11.49 4.44 4.89
N HIS A 462 11.78 4.21 3.61
CA HIS A 462 10.79 3.73 2.65
C HIS A 462 10.25 2.34 3.01
N ALA A 463 11.13 1.39 3.35
CA ALA A 463 10.74 0.05 3.76
C ALA A 463 9.89 0.06 5.05
N ARG A 464 10.23 0.94 6.00
CA ARG A 464 9.48 1.12 7.24
C ARG A 464 8.05 1.57 7.00
N ILE A 465 7.84 2.57 6.15
CA ILE A 465 6.50 3.08 5.83
C ILE A 465 5.67 2.00 5.11
N TYR A 466 6.29 1.26 4.20
CA TYR A 466 5.64 0.13 3.54
C TYR A 466 5.26 -1.00 4.51
N LEU A 467 6.11 -1.29 5.51
CA LEU A 467 5.76 -2.25 6.57
C LEU A 467 4.52 -1.80 7.36
N CYS A 468 4.41 -0.50 7.68
CA CYS A 468 3.22 0.05 8.33
C CYS A 468 1.95 -0.17 7.50
N GLU A 469 2.02 -0.01 6.17
CA GLU A 469 0.91 -0.35 5.26
C GLU A 469 0.48 -1.80 5.45
N SER A 470 1.45 -2.71 5.32
CA SER A 470 1.23 -4.16 5.35
C SER A 470 0.65 -4.61 6.69
N VAL A 471 1.15 -4.06 7.80
CA VAL A 471 0.67 -4.33 9.17
C VAL A 471 -0.75 -3.83 9.38
N THR A 472 -1.06 -2.63 8.86
CA THR A 472 -2.40 -2.04 8.93
C THR A 472 -3.41 -2.88 8.14
N VAL A 473 -3.03 -3.30 6.93
CA VAL A 473 -3.84 -4.20 6.10
C VAL A 473 -4.05 -5.55 6.79
N ALA A 474 -3.00 -6.13 7.38
CA ALA A 474 -3.08 -7.40 8.09
C ALA A 474 -4.04 -7.33 9.30
N LEU A 475 -4.02 -6.24 10.08
CA LEU A 475 -4.99 -6.04 11.17
C LEU A 475 -6.42 -5.90 10.62
N ALA A 476 -6.60 -5.14 9.53
CA ALA A 476 -7.89 -5.00 8.86
C ALA A 476 -8.44 -6.37 8.39
N GLN A 477 -7.59 -7.22 7.81
CA GLN A 477 -7.96 -8.59 7.45
C GLN A 477 -8.39 -9.41 8.68
N ALA A 478 -7.63 -9.33 9.78
CA ALA A 478 -7.96 -10.06 11.01
C ALA A 478 -9.32 -9.66 11.59
N ILE A 479 -9.62 -8.36 11.67
CA ILE A 479 -10.91 -7.88 12.18
C ILE A 479 -12.05 -8.21 11.21
N THR A 480 -11.82 -8.16 9.88
CA THR A 480 -12.82 -8.62 8.89
C THR A 480 -13.18 -10.08 9.10
N ILE A 481 -12.19 -10.97 9.27
CA ILE A 481 -12.43 -12.39 9.52
C ILE A 481 -13.22 -12.59 10.82
N ALA A 482 -12.76 -11.97 11.92
CA ALA A 482 -13.38 -12.16 13.22
C ALA A 482 -14.81 -11.60 13.30
N MET A 483 -15.07 -10.46 12.65
CA MET A 483 -16.38 -9.82 12.64
C MET A 483 -17.38 -10.62 11.79
N ARG A 484 -17.00 -11.02 10.56
CA ARG A 484 -17.85 -11.86 9.69
C ARG A 484 -18.14 -13.21 10.36
N TYR A 485 -17.14 -13.86 10.95
CA TYR A 485 -17.36 -15.11 11.68
C TYR A 485 -18.27 -14.94 12.89
N SER A 486 -18.13 -13.85 13.63
CA SER A 486 -18.99 -13.55 14.79
C SER A 486 -20.45 -13.35 14.41
N ALA A 487 -20.72 -12.84 13.20
CA ALA A 487 -22.06 -12.72 12.66
C ALA A 487 -22.69 -14.07 12.24
N VAL A 488 -21.85 -15.05 11.87
CA VAL A 488 -22.30 -16.39 11.42
C VAL A 488 -22.39 -17.39 12.58
N ARG A 489 -21.53 -17.26 13.60
CA ARG A 489 -21.43 -18.25 14.68
C ARG A 489 -22.51 -18.02 15.75
N PHE A 490 -23.25 -19.09 16.05
CA PHE A 490 -24.15 -19.18 17.19
C PHE A 490 -23.51 -20.06 18.28
N GLN A 491 -23.67 -19.67 19.54
CA GLN A 491 -23.23 -20.45 20.70
C GLN A 491 -23.88 -19.93 21.97
N GLY A 492 -24.25 -20.83 22.90
CA GLY A 492 -24.92 -20.48 24.15
C GLY A 492 -26.40 -20.17 23.94
N GLN A 493 -27.17 -20.02 25.02
CA GLN A 493 -28.65 -19.89 24.95
C GLN A 493 -29.13 -18.65 25.68
N ASN A 494 -30.18 -18.02 25.15
CA ASN A 494 -30.91 -16.97 25.86
C ASN A 494 -31.94 -17.58 26.84
N SER A 495 -32.65 -16.71 27.58
CA SER A 495 -33.71 -17.12 28.52
C SER A 495 -34.83 -17.93 27.88
N ASN A 496 -35.00 -17.84 26.56
CA ASN A 496 -36.03 -18.53 25.79
C ASN A 496 -35.51 -19.85 25.18
N GLY A 497 -34.27 -20.24 25.46
CA GLY A 497 -33.64 -21.46 24.95
C GLY A 497 -33.10 -21.38 23.51
N ASN A 498 -33.25 -20.23 22.84
CA ASN A 498 -32.71 -20.03 21.50
C ASN A 498 -31.21 -19.78 21.55
N GLU A 499 -30.48 -20.33 20.59
CA GLU A 499 -29.05 -20.08 20.45
C GLU A 499 -28.80 -18.60 20.11
N ILE A 500 -27.74 -18.02 20.67
CA ILE A 500 -27.40 -16.60 20.46
C ILE A 500 -26.26 -16.49 19.45
N ARG A 501 -26.38 -15.55 18.51
CA ARG A 501 -25.28 -15.15 17.63
C ARG A 501 -24.19 -14.52 18.46
N ILE A 502 -22.94 -14.97 18.33
CA ILE A 502 -21.91 -14.54 19.27
C ILE A 502 -21.61 -13.04 19.19
N LEU A 503 -21.85 -12.39 18.05
CA LEU A 503 -21.74 -10.92 17.88
C LEU A 503 -22.74 -10.14 18.75
N ASP A 504 -23.83 -10.75 19.22
CA ASP A 504 -24.81 -10.11 20.10
C ASP A 504 -24.38 -10.06 21.56
N TYR A 505 -23.33 -10.80 21.95
CA TYR A 505 -22.79 -10.71 23.29
C TYR A 505 -22.04 -9.38 23.48
N PRO A 506 -22.35 -8.58 24.53
CA PRO A 506 -21.61 -7.36 24.84
C PRO A 506 -20.11 -7.60 25.00
N LEU A 507 -19.70 -8.76 25.55
CA LEU A 507 -18.29 -9.13 25.68
C LEU A 507 -17.60 -9.42 24.34
N GLN A 508 -18.33 -9.90 23.32
CA GLN A 508 -17.76 -10.08 21.99
C GLN A 508 -17.58 -8.72 21.31
N GLN A 509 -18.56 -7.83 21.46
CA GLN A 509 -18.50 -6.45 20.98
C GLN A 509 -17.35 -5.67 21.64
N ALA A 510 -17.20 -5.78 22.96
CA ALA A 510 -16.11 -5.13 23.71
C ALA A 510 -14.70 -5.62 23.31
N LYS A 511 -14.59 -6.82 22.71
CA LYS A 511 -13.33 -7.31 22.14
C LYS A 511 -13.07 -6.74 20.74
N LEU A 512 -14.08 -6.70 19.88
CA LEU A 512 -13.92 -6.45 18.44
C LEU A 512 -14.12 -5.00 18.03
N ILE A 513 -15.04 -4.25 18.65
CA ILE A 513 -15.34 -2.87 18.27
C ILE A 513 -14.13 -1.93 18.54
N PRO A 514 -13.43 -2.02 19.69
CA PRO A 514 -12.18 -1.28 19.88
C PRO A 514 -11.14 -1.60 18.81
N CYS A 515 -10.97 -2.88 18.48
CA CYS A 515 -10.05 -3.32 17.44
C CYS A 515 -10.39 -2.71 16.08
N LEU A 516 -11.68 -2.68 15.72
CA LEU A 516 -12.17 -2.04 14.51
C LEU A 516 -11.85 -0.54 14.50
N SER A 517 -12.12 0.17 15.60
CA SER A 517 -11.83 1.61 15.71
C SER A 517 -10.35 1.95 15.56
N VAL A 518 -9.46 1.13 16.15
CA VAL A 518 -8.01 1.28 16.02
C VAL A 518 -7.56 0.97 14.60
N THR A 519 -8.15 -0.02 13.95
CA THR A 519 -7.86 -0.36 12.55
C THR A 519 -8.15 0.83 11.63
N TYR A 520 -9.31 1.49 11.79
CA TYR A 520 -9.62 2.70 11.03
C TYR A 520 -8.64 3.84 11.33
N ALA A 521 -8.28 4.05 12.60
CA ALA A 521 -7.27 5.04 12.96
C ALA A 521 -5.92 4.75 12.26
N PHE A 522 -5.47 3.49 12.23
CA PHE A 522 -4.23 3.09 11.57
C PHE A 522 -4.29 3.32 10.06
N VAL A 523 -5.40 2.95 9.40
CA VAL A 523 -5.60 3.19 7.96
C VAL A 523 -5.49 4.68 7.65
N ILE A 524 -6.21 5.53 8.40
CA ILE A 524 -6.22 6.98 8.19
C ILE A 524 -4.82 7.57 8.38
N THR A 525 -4.15 7.21 9.48
CA THR A 525 -2.83 7.73 9.81
C THR A 525 -1.76 7.25 8.83
N PHE A 526 -1.82 5.99 8.40
CA PHE A 526 -0.92 5.46 7.36
C PHE A 526 -1.07 6.26 6.06
N MET A 527 -2.29 6.46 5.58
CA MET A 527 -2.52 7.21 4.35
C MET A 527 -2.00 8.65 4.44
N LYS A 528 -2.17 9.30 5.60
CA LYS A 528 -1.60 10.64 5.85
C LYS A 528 -0.07 10.61 5.80
N LEU A 529 0.56 9.62 6.45
CA LEU A 529 2.01 9.48 6.51
C LEU A 529 2.64 9.14 5.15
N ASP A 530 2.02 8.24 4.37
CA ASP A 530 2.50 7.87 3.04
C ASP A 530 2.40 9.04 2.05
N ASN A 531 1.30 9.78 2.07
CA ASN A 531 1.17 11.00 1.27
C ASN A 531 2.25 12.03 1.64
N TYR A 532 2.46 12.27 2.93
CA TYR A 532 3.51 13.17 3.40
C TYR A 532 4.90 12.74 2.90
N PHE A 533 5.23 11.46 3.05
CA PHE A 533 6.53 10.94 2.59
C PHE A 533 6.71 11.03 1.07
N ASN A 534 5.66 10.74 0.30
CA ASN A 534 5.72 10.81 -1.16
C ASN A 534 5.83 12.25 -1.67
N GLU A 535 5.21 13.22 -1.00
CA GLU A 535 5.41 14.65 -1.28
C GLU A 535 6.86 15.08 -1.03
N LEU A 536 7.45 14.68 0.11
CA LEU A 536 8.84 15.01 0.43
C LEU A 536 9.83 14.49 -0.61
N LYS A 537 9.62 13.29 -1.17
CA LYS A 537 10.50 12.71 -2.21
C LYS A 537 10.60 13.54 -3.48
N THR A 538 9.66 14.45 -3.73
CA THR A 538 9.67 15.27 -4.95
C THR A 538 10.71 16.39 -4.91
N ASN A 539 11.24 16.72 -3.73
CA ASN A 539 12.23 17.77 -3.54
C ASN A 539 13.28 17.36 -2.48
N GLU A 540 14.52 17.13 -2.93
CA GLU A 540 15.62 16.67 -2.09
C GLU A 540 15.99 17.64 -0.96
N GLU A 541 15.87 18.95 -1.18
CA GLU A 541 16.16 19.98 -0.17
C GLU A 541 15.13 19.96 0.95
N ILE A 542 13.84 19.93 0.60
CA ILE A 542 12.74 19.82 1.56
C ILE A 542 12.81 18.48 2.31
N TYR A 543 13.13 17.39 1.60
CA TYR A 543 13.31 16.08 2.23
C TYR A 543 14.40 16.10 3.31
N LEU A 544 15.54 16.74 3.05
CA LEU A 544 16.63 16.87 4.02
C LEU A 544 16.24 17.72 5.24
N GLU A 545 15.49 18.81 5.03
CA GLU A 545 14.98 19.66 6.10
C GLU A 545 14.01 18.89 7.01
N GLN A 546 13.09 18.14 6.41
CA GLN A 546 12.03 17.39 7.11
C GLN A 546 12.44 15.99 7.56
N LEU A 547 13.67 15.55 7.22
CA LEU A 547 14.19 14.22 7.54
C LEU A 547 14.06 13.86 9.04
N PRO A 548 14.35 14.76 10.01
CA PRO A 548 14.18 14.45 11.42
C PRO A 548 12.73 14.12 11.82
N GLU A 549 11.75 14.89 11.34
CA GLU A 549 10.34 14.68 11.66
C GLU A 549 9.83 13.36 11.05
N ILE A 550 10.03 13.15 9.73
CA ILE A 550 9.55 11.94 9.06
C ILE A 550 10.23 10.68 9.62
N HIS A 551 11.50 10.78 10.03
CA HIS A 551 12.18 9.69 10.71
C HIS A 551 11.53 9.39 12.06
N ALA A 552 11.30 10.40 12.91
CA ALA A 552 10.68 10.23 14.22
C ALA A 552 9.24 9.67 14.12
N LEU A 553 8.45 10.20 13.17
CA LEU A 553 7.08 9.74 12.91
C LEU A 553 7.04 8.30 12.40
N SER A 554 7.84 7.98 11.38
CA SER A 554 7.86 6.61 10.83
C SER A 554 8.36 5.59 11.85
N SER A 555 9.38 5.94 12.65
CA SER A 555 9.91 5.10 13.74
C SER A 555 8.85 4.81 14.78
N GLY A 556 8.19 5.85 15.30
CA GLY A 556 7.15 5.73 16.32
C GLY A 556 5.93 5.00 15.78
N PHE A 557 5.47 5.36 14.57
CA PHE A 557 4.28 4.77 13.97
C PHE A 557 4.48 3.30 13.68
N LYS A 558 5.64 2.90 13.12
CA LYS A 558 5.98 1.48 12.93
C LYS A 558 5.95 0.72 14.24
N ALA A 559 6.63 1.22 15.27
CA ALA A 559 6.73 0.51 16.54
C ALA A 559 5.38 0.38 17.25
N TYR A 560 4.60 1.46 17.26
CA TYR A 560 3.27 1.49 17.86
C TYR A 560 2.28 0.60 17.10
N THR A 561 2.17 0.76 15.79
CA THR A 561 1.20 0.00 14.98
C THR A 561 1.47 -1.49 14.99
N THR A 562 2.73 -1.93 14.90
CA THR A 562 3.08 -3.36 14.96
C THR A 562 2.73 -3.98 16.30
N LEU A 563 3.07 -3.32 17.41
CA LEU A 563 2.79 -3.80 18.76
C LEU A 563 1.29 -3.94 19.03
N ILE A 564 0.52 -2.92 18.66
CA ILE A 564 -0.94 -2.93 18.89
C ILE A 564 -1.63 -3.92 17.94
N SER A 565 -1.20 -3.99 16.68
CA SER A 565 -1.77 -4.92 15.70
C SER A 565 -1.56 -6.37 16.09
N GLU A 566 -0.37 -6.73 16.60
CA GLU A 566 -0.08 -8.08 17.09
C GLU A 566 -1.09 -8.50 18.18
N ARG A 567 -1.25 -7.66 19.21
CA ARG A 567 -2.16 -7.92 20.33
C ARG A 567 -3.61 -8.01 19.89
N MET A 568 -4.04 -7.11 19.01
CA MET A 568 -5.42 -7.06 18.54
C MET A 568 -5.77 -8.18 17.56
N ALA A 569 -4.84 -8.60 16.71
CA ALA A 569 -5.01 -9.78 15.87
C ALA A 569 -5.14 -11.05 16.73
N GLN A 570 -4.40 -11.14 17.85
CA GLN A 570 -4.59 -12.22 18.81
C GLN A 570 -5.98 -12.19 19.46
N VAL A 571 -6.52 -11.00 19.78
CA VAL A 571 -7.92 -10.86 20.24
C VAL A 571 -8.90 -11.35 19.18
N CYS A 572 -8.72 -10.98 17.91
CA CYS A 572 -9.54 -11.46 16.78
C CYS A 572 -9.50 -12.99 16.65
N ARG A 573 -8.31 -13.59 16.79
CA ARG A 573 -8.13 -15.05 16.78
C ARG A 573 -8.88 -15.73 17.92
N ILE A 574 -8.75 -15.23 19.14
CA ILE A 574 -9.43 -15.77 20.33
C ILE A 574 -10.95 -15.58 20.22
N ALA A 575 -11.41 -14.47 19.64
CA ALA A 575 -12.83 -14.19 19.41
C ALA A 575 -13.50 -15.22 18.47
N CYS A 576 -12.73 -15.92 17.65
CA CYS A 576 -13.20 -17.01 16.79
C CYS A 576 -13.20 -18.40 17.47
N GLY A 577 -12.85 -18.48 18.76
CA GLY A 577 -12.81 -19.72 19.53
C GLY A 577 -11.84 -20.76 18.95
N GLY A 578 -12.20 -22.04 19.05
CA GLY A 578 -11.36 -23.14 18.58
C GLY A 578 -11.06 -23.08 17.06
N HIS A 579 -12.02 -22.63 16.25
CA HIS A 579 -11.81 -22.51 14.81
C HIS A 579 -10.78 -21.43 14.44
N GLY A 580 -10.64 -20.38 15.26
CA GLY A 580 -9.59 -19.37 15.09
C GLY A 580 -8.17 -19.92 15.28
N PHE A 581 -8.00 -21.11 15.85
CA PHE A 581 -6.70 -21.76 15.99
C PHE A 581 -6.27 -22.57 14.75
N LEU A 582 -7.18 -22.80 13.80
CA LEU A 582 -6.86 -23.49 12.55
C LEU A 582 -6.07 -22.56 11.62
N VAL A 583 -5.07 -23.09 10.90
CA VAL A 583 -4.33 -22.31 9.89
C VAL A 583 -5.28 -21.81 8.79
N GLY A 584 -6.23 -22.65 8.36
CA GLY A 584 -7.28 -22.29 7.41
C GLY A 584 -8.29 -21.23 7.91
N SER A 585 -8.15 -20.73 9.14
CA SER A 585 -8.87 -19.53 9.58
C SER A 585 -8.32 -18.24 8.98
N GLY A 586 -7.11 -18.26 8.40
CA GLY A 586 -6.38 -17.07 7.95
C GLY A 586 -5.69 -16.29 9.09
N LEU A 587 -6.24 -16.34 10.31
CA LEU A 587 -5.79 -15.54 11.45
C LEU A 587 -4.40 -15.94 11.96
N VAL A 588 -4.04 -17.23 11.87
CA VAL A 588 -2.71 -17.71 12.30
C VAL A 588 -1.61 -17.11 11.43
N GLY A 589 -1.78 -17.14 10.11
CA GLY A 589 -0.82 -16.56 9.17
C GLY A 589 -0.68 -15.05 9.35
N ILE A 590 -1.81 -14.34 9.49
CA ILE A 590 -1.83 -12.90 9.76
C ILE A 590 -1.08 -12.56 11.06
N ARG A 591 -1.36 -13.27 12.15
CA ARG A 591 -0.67 -13.03 13.43
C ARG A 591 0.83 -13.26 13.31
N ASN A 592 1.24 -14.33 12.63
CA ASN A 592 2.65 -14.64 12.44
C ASN A 592 3.40 -13.55 11.65
N PHE A 593 2.74 -12.93 10.67
CA PHE A 593 3.29 -11.78 9.95
C PHE A 593 3.44 -10.55 10.86
N LEU A 594 2.41 -10.24 11.65
CA LEU A 594 2.42 -9.10 12.58
C LEU A 594 3.53 -9.21 13.63
N ASP A 595 3.78 -10.41 14.15
CA ASP A 595 4.90 -10.70 15.05
C ASP A 595 6.26 -10.32 14.45
N ALA A 596 6.50 -10.69 13.20
CA ALA A 596 7.74 -10.37 12.53
C ALA A 596 7.92 -8.85 12.36
N GLY A 597 6.82 -8.11 12.16
CA GLY A 597 6.82 -6.65 12.05
C GLY A 597 7.32 -5.93 13.31
N CYS A 598 7.17 -6.53 14.50
CA CYS A 598 7.69 -5.98 15.75
C CYS A 598 9.23 -5.93 15.82
N THR A 599 9.93 -6.67 14.95
CA THR A 599 11.40 -6.76 14.91
C THR A 599 11.99 -6.26 13.59
N ALA A 600 11.35 -6.55 12.46
CA ALA A 600 11.79 -6.11 11.14
C ALA A 600 11.77 -4.57 11.01
N GLU A 601 12.63 -4.00 10.15
CA GLU A 601 12.75 -2.55 9.91
C GLU A 601 13.05 -1.69 11.16
N GLY A 602 13.65 -2.31 12.18
CA GLY A 602 14.12 -1.70 13.42
C GLY A 602 13.39 -2.25 14.64
N ASP A 603 14.11 -2.51 15.73
CA ASP A 603 13.50 -2.96 16.98
C ASP A 603 12.55 -1.90 17.55
N ASN A 604 11.35 -2.31 17.98
CA ASN A 604 10.31 -1.38 18.42
C ASN A 604 10.76 -0.48 19.58
N VAL A 605 11.50 -1.00 20.57
CA VAL A 605 11.94 -0.21 21.73
C VAL A 605 12.94 0.85 21.30
N VAL A 606 13.86 0.48 20.40
CA VAL A 606 14.88 1.39 19.87
C VAL A 606 14.23 2.49 19.03
N LEU A 607 13.28 2.14 18.16
CA LEU A 607 12.57 3.11 17.34
C LEU A 607 11.75 4.11 18.17
N LEU A 608 11.10 3.65 19.24
CA LEU A 608 10.36 4.53 20.16
C LEU A 608 11.31 5.48 20.90
N GLN A 609 12.50 5.02 21.26
CA GLN A 609 13.53 5.89 21.85
C GLN A 609 13.96 7.00 20.88
N GLU A 610 14.16 6.67 19.60
CA GLU A 610 14.51 7.66 18.56
C GLU A 610 13.40 8.71 18.37
N THR A 611 12.13 8.29 18.40
CA THR A 611 11.00 9.23 18.40
C THR A 611 11.08 10.18 19.60
N THR A 612 11.33 9.67 20.81
CA THR A 612 11.41 10.53 22.00
C THR A 612 12.62 11.45 22.00
N ARG A 613 13.77 11.06 21.42
CA ARG A 613 14.90 11.99 21.23
C ARG A 613 14.48 13.22 20.43
N TYR A 614 13.74 13.03 19.35
CA TYR A 614 13.21 14.14 18.56
C TYR A 614 12.25 15.01 19.38
N LEU A 615 11.30 14.40 20.11
CA LEU A 615 10.32 15.13 20.94
C LEU A 615 10.98 16.00 22.02
N LEU A 616 11.97 15.46 22.73
CA LEU A 616 12.69 16.18 23.77
C LEU A 616 13.45 17.39 23.19
N LYS A 617 14.09 17.20 22.03
CA LYS A 617 14.78 18.29 21.32
C LYS A 617 13.81 19.42 20.94
N VAL A 618 12.66 19.07 20.34
CA VAL A 618 11.66 20.09 19.96
C VAL A 618 11.10 20.80 21.19
N MET A 619 10.81 20.07 22.28
CA MET A 619 10.31 20.69 23.51
C MET A 619 11.31 21.71 24.10
N GLN A 620 12.61 21.39 24.12
CA GLN A 620 13.64 22.34 24.56
C GLN A 620 13.63 23.60 23.69
N GLU A 621 13.54 23.45 22.37
CA GLU A 621 13.49 24.59 21.45
C GLU A 621 12.23 25.46 21.65
N VAL A 622 11.09 24.86 22.00
CA VAL A 622 9.84 25.56 22.36
C VAL A 622 10.01 26.35 23.66
N GLU A 623 10.59 25.75 24.70
CA GLU A 623 10.78 26.42 26.00
C GLU A 623 11.78 27.58 25.95
N GLU A 624 12.80 27.47 25.11
CA GLU A 624 13.78 28.54 24.87
C GLU A 624 13.21 29.73 24.06
N ASN A 625 11.98 29.62 23.53
CA ASN A 625 11.35 30.61 22.64
C ASN A 625 12.23 31.00 21.44
N ASN A 626 12.94 30.02 20.86
CA ASN A 626 13.92 30.26 19.80
C ASN A 626 13.33 30.68 18.44
N GLY A 627 11.99 30.86 18.33
CA GLY A 627 11.32 31.29 17.10
C GLY A 627 11.48 30.34 15.91
N LYS A 628 11.98 29.12 16.13
CA LYS A 628 12.11 28.09 15.10
C LYS A 628 10.75 27.59 14.65
N HIS A 629 10.69 27.19 13.38
CA HIS A 629 9.54 26.48 12.84
C HIS A 629 9.29 25.21 13.66
N ILE A 630 8.03 24.97 14.04
CA ILE A 630 7.60 23.75 14.72
C ILE A 630 6.84 22.93 13.70
N ASP A 631 7.28 21.69 13.51
CA ASP A 631 6.68 20.83 12.51
C ASP A 631 5.24 20.44 12.88
N SER A 632 4.42 20.15 11.86
CA SER A 632 2.98 20.00 12.02
C SER A 632 2.58 18.89 12.98
N SER A 633 3.36 17.81 13.06
CA SER A 633 3.07 16.68 13.94
C SER A 633 3.29 16.97 15.43
N VAL A 634 4.08 18.00 15.73
CA VAL A 634 4.46 18.42 17.08
C VAL A 634 4.03 19.85 17.40
N ALA A 635 3.25 20.49 16.52
CA ALA A 635 2.72 21.83 16.72
C ALA A 635 1.97 21.99 18.05
N TYR A 636 1.36 20.91 18.54
CA TYR A 636 0.67 20.88 19.82
C TYR A 636 1.57 21.20 21.03
N LEU A 637 2.89 21.02 20.93
CA LEU A 637 3.83 21.37 22.00
C LEU A 637 3.85 22.86 22.36
N SER A 638 3.41 23.71 21.43
CA SER A 638 3.29 25.17 21.64
C SER A 638 1.91 25.64 22.10
N LEU A 639 0.92 24.73 22.12
CA LEU A 639 -0.47 25.09 22.38
C LEU A 639 -0.76 25.09 23.90
N PRO A 640 -1.70 25.93 24.38
CA PRO A 640 -2.05 25.96 25.79
C PRO A 640 -2.62 24.60 26.23
N LEU A 641 -2.30 24.17 27.45
CA LEU A 641 -2.88 22.96 28.03
C LEU A 641 -4.40 23.05 28.05
N TRP A 642 -5.05 21.92 27.77
CA TRP A 642 -6.50 21.82 27.83
C TRP A 642 -6.99 22.00 29.27
N SER A 643 -8.09 22.73 29.42
CA SER A 643 -8.74 22.98 30.69
C SER A 643 -10.04 22.19 30.80
N SER A 644 -10.28 21.63 31.99
CA SER A 644 -11.40 20.70 32.25
C SER A 644 -12.76 21.29 31.85
N ARG A 645 -13.58 20.47 31.18
CA ARG A 645 -14.96 20.78 30.77
C ARG A 645 -15.90 19.65 31.18
N THR A 646 -17.17 20.00 31.42
CA THR A 646 -18.23 19.05 31.79
C THR A 646 -18.62 18.11 30.65
N THR A 647 -18.48 18.55 29.40
CA THR A 647 -18.78 17.75 28.20
C THR A 647 -17.68 17.96 27.17
N MET A 648 -17.14 16.88 26.61
CA MET A 648 -16.06 16.91 25.62
C MET A 648 -16.62 16.68 24.22
N ASN A 649 -16.30 17.57 23.28
CA ASN A 649 -16.52 17.34 21.85
C ASN A 649 -15.32 16.60 21.22
N LEU A 650 -15.38 16.32 19.91
CA LEU A 650 -14.33 15.62 19.18
C LEU A 650 -12.94 16.28 19.31
N ASP A 651 -12.86 17.61 19.21
CA ASP A 651 -11.59 18.33 19.34
C ASP A 651 -11.09 18.31 20.80
N ASP A 652 -11.99 18.40 21.79
CA ASP A 652 -11.61 18.28 23.21
C ASP A 652 -10.87 16.96 23.49
N TYR A 653 -11.30 15.83 22.88
CA TYR A 653 -10.54 14.57 22.98
C TYR A 653 -9.12 14.70 22.40
N CYS A 654 -8.95 15.33 21.24
CA CYS A 654 -7.61 15.60 20.69
C CYS A 654 -6.77 16.44 21.66
N ARG A 655 -7.35 17.52 22.17
CA ARG A 655 -6.69 18.46 23.10
C ARG A 655 -6.26 17.81 24.41
N VAL A 656 -7.06 16.87 24.94
CA VAL A 656 -6.73 16.11 26.16
C VAL A 656 -5.52 15.21 25.94
N PHE A 657 -5.45 14.50 24.80
CA PHE A 657 -4.29 13.67 24.44
C PHE A 657 -3.04 14.51 24.18
N GLU A 658 -3.17 15.62 23.46
CA GLU A 658 -2.10 16.60 23.24
C GLU A 658 -1.53 17.12 24.57
N SER A 659 -2.41 17.47 25.51
CA SER A 659 -1.99 17.95 26.84
C SER A 659 -1.27 16.88 27.65
N ARG A 660 -1.74 15.62 27.60
CA ARG A 660 -1.05 14.48 28.22
C ARG A 660 0.37 14.32 27.65
N SER A 661 0.50 14.32 26.32
CA SER A 661 1.80 14.16 25.68
C SER A 661 2.75 15.32 26.01
N GLN A 662 2.27 16.57 25.97
CA GLN A 662 3.04 17.75 26.40
C GLN A 662 3.59 17.61 27.82
N LEU A 663 2.75 17.23 28.77
CA LEU A 663 3.12 17.13 30.18
C LEU A 663 4.15 16.03 30.42
N LEU A 664 4.01 14.87 29.75
CA LEU A 664 4.98 13.79 29.81
C LEU A 664 6.35 14.20 29.25
N ILE A 665 6.37 14.88 28.10
CA ILE A 665 7.62 15.34 27.47
C ILE A 665 8.29 16.40 28.37
N LYS A 666 7.52 17.34 28.89
CA LYS A 666 8.02 18.40 29.79
C LYS A 666 8.58 17.83 31.09
N GLU A 667 7.91 16.86 31.71
CA GLU A 667 8.39 16.15 32.89
C GLU A 667 9.75 15.48 32.61
N ALA A 668 9.89 14.78 31.48
CA ALA A 668 11.16 14.17 31.09
C ALA A 668 12.27 15.18 30.77
N CYS A 669 11.96 16.29 30.09
CA CYS A 669 12.93 17.37 29.88
C CYS A 669 13.46 17.92 31.22
N ASN A 670 12.57 18.17 32.17
CA ASN A 670 12.96 18.66 33.50
C ASN A 670 13.84 17.65 34.24
N THR A 671 13.47 16.37 34.25
CA THR A 671 14.28 15.32 34.86
C THR A 671 15.67 15.21 34.22
N MET A 672 15.77 15.35 32.89
CA MET A 672 17.06 15.31 32.20
C MET A 672 17.92 16.54 32.53
N LEU A 673 17.33 17.74 32.60
CA LEU A 673 18.03 18.97 33.00
C LEU A 673 18.50 18.93 34.46
N GLU A 674 17.74 18.30 35.36
CA GLU A 674 18.12 18.10 36.76
C GLU A 674 19.30 17.15 36.94
N LEU A 675 19.44 16.15 36.04
CA LEU A 675 20.52 15.16 36.08
C LEU A 675 21.82 15.67 35.45
N SER A 676 21.76 16.45 34.36
CA SER A 676 22.93 17.04 33.70
C SER A 676 22.54 18.16 32.73
N SER A 677 23.40 19.18 32.59
CA SER A 677 23.28 20.21 31.54
C SER A 677 23.66 19.70 30.14
N SER A 678 24.21 18.48 30.03
CA SER A 678 24.42 17.75 28.76
C SER A 678 24.29 16.26 29.03
N PRO A 679 23.12 15.65 28.76
CA PRO A 679 22.86 14.28 29.17
C PRO A 679 23.77 13.29 28.44
N SER A 680 24.43 12.42 29.21
CA SER A 680 25.28 11.35 28.67
C SER A 680 24.44 10.25 28.00
N SER A 681 25.09 9.38 27.20
CA SER A 681 24.44 8.17 26.65
C SER A 681 23.87 7.27 27.75
N ASP A 682 24.49 7.26 28.92
CA ASP A 682 24.15 6.40 30.05
C ASP A 682 22.91 6.91 30.81
N GLU A 683 22.71 8.23 30.86
CA GLU A 683 21.48 8.84 31.40
C GLU A 683 20.26 8.57 30.52
N PHE A 684 20.45 8.57 29.20
CA PHE A 684 19.39 8.20 28.26
C PHE A 684 19.00 6.73 28.40
N LEU A 685 19.99 5.84 28.56
CA LEU A 685 19.75 4.42 28.82
C LEU A 685 19.00 4.19 30.13
N SER A 686 19.36 4.93 31.19
CA SER A 686 18.74 4.84 32.52
C SER A 686 17.27 5.27 32.54
N ASN A 687 16.84 6.12 31.60
CA ASN A 687 15.46 6.60 31.47
C ASN A 687 14.64 5.90 30.36
N SER A 688 15.19 4.85 29.75
CA SER A 688 14.61 4.15 28.57
C SER A 688 13.13 3.76 28.71
N ILE A 689 12.66 3.41 29.90
CA ILE A 689 11.25 3.06 30.16
C ILE A 689 10.33 4.27 29.93
N GLN A 690 10.69 5.43 30.49
CA GLN A 690 9.90 6.66 30.35
C GLN A 690 9.90 7.15 28.90
N LEU A 691 11.01 6.95 28.19
CA LEU A 691 11.13 7.35 26.79
C LEU A 691 10.16 6.58 25.88
N VAL A 692 10.02 5.28 26.08
CA VAL A 692 9.05 4.45 25.34
C VAL A 692 7.62 4.91 25.62
N HIS A 693 7.31 5.22 26.88
CA HIS A 693 5.99 5.72 27.28
C HIS A 693 5.62 7.05 26.59
N ILE A 694 6.57 7.99 26.53
CA ILE A 694 6.39 9.28 25.85
C ILE A 694 6.12 9.10 24.36
N ALA A 695 6.87 8.24 23.68
CA ALA A 695 6.68 7.98 22.25
C ALA A 695 5.30 7.39 21.97
N ASN A 696 4.83 6.44 22.79
CA ASN A 696 3.48 5.89 22.67
C ASN A 696 2.41 6.98 22.85
N ALA A 697 2.55 7.84 23.87
CA ALA A 697 1.61 8.93 24.11
C ALA A 697 1.57 9.96 22.96
N HIS A 698 2.72 10.23 22.32
CA HIS A 698 2.80 11.05 21.12
C HIS A 698 2.14 10.36 19.91
N MET A 699 2.38 9.06 19.70
CA MET A 699 1.72 8.31 18.63
C MET A 699 0.20 8.32 18.78
N GLU A 700 -0.33 8.02 19.96
CA GLU A 700 -1.77 8.11 20.23
C GLU A 700 -2.35 9.50 19.94
N THR A 701 -1.59 10.56 20.23
CA THR A 701 -1.97 11.96 19.94
C THR A 701 -2.00 12.21 18.42
N TYR A 702 -1.00 11.73 17.70
CA TYR A 702 -0.92 11.84 16.24
C TYR A 702 -2.07 11.09 15.54
N LEU A 703 -2.38 9.88 16.01
CA LEU A 703 -3.52 9.10 15.52
C LEU A 703 -4.86 9.82 15.79
N MET A 704 -5.04 10.37 16.99
CA MET A 704 -6.25 11.12 17.36
C MET A 704 -6.48 12.29 16.40
N ARG A 705 -5.44 13.08 16.16
CA ARG A 705 -5.52 14.25 15.28
C ARG A 705 -5.79 13.85 13.83
N ALA A 706 -5.13 12.80 13.32
CA ALA A 706 -5.37 12.28 11.97
C ALA A 706 -6.81 11.78 11.79
N PHE A 707 -7.35 11.05 12.77
CA PHE A 707 -8.73 10.55 12.74
C PHE A 707 -9.73 11.71 12.79
N TYR A 708 -9.53 12.69 13.68
CA TYR A 708 -10.35 13.89 13.76
C TYR A 708 -10.41 14.67 12.43
N GLU A 709 -9.25 14.87 11.78
CA GLU A 709 -9.19 15.52 10.47
C GLU A 709 -9.99 14.75 9.41
N GLN A 710 -9.94 13.42 9.44
CA GLN A 710 -10.70 12.58 8.51
C GLN A 710 -12.21 12.66 8.76
N VAL A 711 -12.63 12.69 10.03
CA VAL A 711 -14.04 12.93 10.41
C VAL A 711 -14.51 14.28 9.86
N ASN A 712 -13.72 15.34 10.03
CA ASN A 712 -14.07 16.67 9.50
C ASN A 712 -14.18 16.70 7.97
N LYS A 713 -13.31 15.97 7.26
CA LYS A 713 -13.41 15.81 5.80
C LYS A 713 -14.71 15.12 5.38
N ALA A 714 -15.24 14.22 6.21
CA ALA A 714 -16.50 13.52 5.97
C ALA A 714 -17.75 14.38 6.21
N SER A 715 -17.62 15.62 6.69
CA SER A 715 -18.76 16.51 7.00
C SER A 715 -19.74 16.74 5.83
N GLN A 716 -19.27 16.58 4.58
CA GLN A 716 -20.11 16.67 3.38
C GLN A 716 -20.92 15.39 3.09
N HIS A 717 -20.64 14.30 3.81
CA HIS A 717 -21.26 12.98 3.69
C HIS A 717 -21.86 12.57 5.06
N PRO A 718 -23.10 12.99 5.40
CA PRO A 718 -23.61 12.90 6.77
C PRO A 718 -23.59 11.49 7.38
N SER A 719 -23.94 10.46 6.61
CA SER A 719 -23.93 9.07 7.09
C SER A 719 -22.51 8.55 7.34
N ILE A 720 -21.53 8.99 6.54
CA ILE A 720 -20.12 8.64 6.70
C ILE A 720 -19.52 9.41 7.87
N SER A 721 -19.80 10.72 7.99
CA SER A 721 -19.38 11.52 9.15
C SER A 721 -19.85 10.87 10.45
N SER A 722 -21.14 10.52 10.52
CA SER A 722 -21.72 9.92 11.73
C SER A 722 -21.06 8.59 12.12
N ILE A 723 -20.77 7.71 11.17
CA ILE A 723 -20.16 6.41 11.49
C ILE A 723 -18.68 6.57 11.89
N LEU A 724 -17.95 7.48 11.25
CA LEU A 724 -16.55 7.78 11.61
C LEU A 724 -16.45 8.49 12.96
N GLU A 725 -17.40 9.36 13.30
CA GLU A 725 -17.50 9.99 14.63
C GLU A 725 -17.70 8.94 15.73
N GLN A 726 -18.60 7.97 15.52
CA GLN A 726 -18.82 6.88 16.48
C GLN A 726 -17.55 6.05 16.68
N LEU A 727 -16.84 5.70 15.59
CA LEU A 727 -15.56 4.98 15.67
C LEU A 727 -14.48 5.82 16.35
N PHE A 728 -14.42 7.13 16.09
CA PHE A 728 -13.52 8.04 16.77
C PHE A 728 -13.76 8.06 18.29
N TYR A 729 -15.02 8.16 18.73
CA TYR A 729 -15.33 8.12 20.16
C TYR A 729 -14.95 6.79 20.81
N VAL A 730 -15.19 5.66 20.14
CA VAL A 730 -14.72 4.36 20.64
C VAL A 730 -13.20 4.34 20.75
N PHE A 731 -12.48 4.77 19.72
CA PHE A 731 -11.02 4.83 19.73
C PHE A 731 -10.50 5.71 20.88
N ALA A 732 -11.06 6.90 21.03
CA ALA A 732 -10.67 7.86 22.05
C ALA A 732 -10.93 7.34 23.46
N ILE A 733 -12.14 6.88 23.75
CA ILE A 733 -12.52 6.38 25.09
C ILE A 733 -11.75 5.10 25.42
N HIS A 734 -11.58 4.19 24.47
CA HIS A 734 -10.81 2.95 24.68
C HIS A 734 -9.34 3.24 25.01
N THR A 735 -8.69 4.11 24.23
CA THR A 735 -7.29 4.47 24.45
C THR A 735 -7.12 5.22 25.77
N LEU A 736 -8.01 6.17 26.05
CA LEU A 736 -8.02 6.96 27.29
C LEU A 736 -8.16 6.08 28.54
N ARG A 737 -9.04 5.08 28.48
CA ARG A 737 -9.24 4.11 29.57
C ARG A 737 -8.00 3.25 29.81
N ASN A 738 -7.35 2.76 28.74
CA ASN A 738 -6.14 1.95 28.88
C ASN A 738 -4.97 2.77 29.46
N GLU A 739 -4.90 4.06 29.15
CA GLU A 739 -3.86 4.99 29.60
C GLU A 739 -4.34 5.95 30.70
N SER A 740 -5.33 5.53 31.50
CA SER A 740 -6.04 6.40 32.46
C SER A 740 -5.13 7.02 33.52
N ALA A 741 -4.02 6.34 33.84
CA ALA A 741 -3.10 6.73 34.90
C ALA A 741 -2.56 8.16 34.71
N ASP A 742 -2.16 8.52 33.49
CA ASP A 742 -1.62 9.86 33.21
C ASP A 742 -2.69 10.94 33.24
N PHE A 743 -3.86 10.67 32.66
CA PHE A 743 -4.96 11.65 32.64
C PHE A 743 -5.40 12.01 34.06
N ILE A 744 -5.43 11.03 34.97
CA ILE A 744 -5.74 11.23 36.39
C ILE A 744 -4.58 11.94 37.11
N ARG A 745 -3.34 11.49 36.91
CA ARG A 745 -2.12 12.05 37.54
C ARG A 745 -1.97 13.53 37.23
N PHE A 746 -2.16 13.91 35.97
CA PHE A 746 -2.09 15.30 35.51
C PHE A 746 -3.38 16.09 35.73
N LYS A 747 -4.41 15.49 36.33
CA LYS A 747 -5.72 16.11 36.59
C LYS A 747 -6.38 16.67 35.32
N LEU A 748 -6.11 16.04 34.18
CA LEU A 748 -6.81 16.31 32.93
C LEU A 748 -8.24 15.78 33.05
N LEU A 749 -8.41 14.57 33.60
CA LEU A 749 -9.73 13.98 33.85
C LEU A 749 -9.78 13.33 35.24
N SER A 750 -10.95 13.34 35.86
CA SER A 750 -11.18 12.61 37.11
C SER A 750 -11.43 11.13 36.84
N ALA A 751 -11.17 10.28 37.84
CA ALA A 751 -11.50 8.86 37.76
C ALA A 751 -13.00 8.63 37.49
N ASP A 752 -13.88 9.47 38.06
CA ASP A 752 -15.33 9.40 37.85
C ASP A 752 -15.73 9.72 36.41
N GLN A 753 -15.09 10.71 35.77
CA GLN A 753 -15.33 11.03 34.36
C GLN A 753 -14.95 9.86 33.46
N ILE A 754 -13.79 9.23 33.70
CA ILE A 754 -13.33 8.06 32.93
C ILE A 754 -14.28 6.88 33.14
N TYR A 755 -14.69 6.62 34.38
CA TYR A 755 -15.63 5.57 34.72
C TYR A 755 -17.00 5.78 34.06
N GLU A 756 -17.51 7.01 33.99
CA GLU A 756 -18.76 7.33 33.30
C GLU A 756 -18.65 7.08 31.79
N LEU A 757 -17.55 7.49 31.16
CA LEU A 757 -17.29 7.20 29.74
C LEU A 757 -17.25 5.69 29.47
N GLU A 758 -16.61 4.91 30.34
CA GLU A 758 -16.50 3.45 30.21
C GLU A 758 -17.83 2.74 30.42
N THR A 759 -18.62 3.14 31.42
CA THR A 759 -19.80 2.38 31.84
C THR A 759 -21.11 2.82 31.20
N ARG A 760 -21.16 4.02 30.62
CA ARG A 760 -22.35 4.55 29.93
C ARG A 760 -22.09 4.80 28.46
N THR A 761 -21.19 5.73 28.15
CA THR A 761 -20.99 6.20 26.77
C THR A 761 -20.50 5.09 25.85
N LEU A 762 -19.54 4.28 26.29
CA LEU A 762 -18.95 3.24 25.45
C LEU A 762 -19.93 2.09 25.12
N PRO A 763 -20.71 1.52 26.07
CA PRO A 763 -21.79 0.58 25.76
C PRO A 763 -22.87 1.14 24.84
N ASP A 764 -23.22 2.42 24.99
CA ASP A 764 -24.20 3.09 24.10
C ASP A 764 -23.65 3.18 22.67
N MET A 765 -22.36 3.54 22.51
CA MET A 765 -21.69 3.53 21.20
C MET A 765 -21.64 2.13 20.60
N TYR A 766 -21.36 1.09 21.40
CA TYR A 766 -21.36 -0.30 20.91
C TYR A 766 -22.74 -0.72 20.39
N SER A 767 -23.80 -0.33 21.10
CA SER A 767 -25.18 -0.62 20.68
C SER A 767 -25.54 0.08 19.37
N GLN A 768 -25.07 1.31 19.17
CA GLN A 768 -25.28 2.09 17.94
C GLN A 768 -24.46 1.55 16.75
N LEU A 769 -23.23 1.11 16.99
CA LEU A 769 -22.35 0.54 15.98
C LEU A 769 -22.72 -0.89 15.60
N ARG A 770 -23.36 -1.65 16.51
CA ARG A 770 -23.71 -3.05 16.33
C ARG A 770 -24.33 -3.41 14.97
N PRO A 771 -25.36 -2.72 14.44
CA PRO A 771 -25.96 -3.05 13.14
C PRO A 771 -25.06 -2.74 11.93
N ASN A 772 -23.94 -2.04 12.15
CA ASN A 772 -23.04 -1.56 11.11
C ASN A 772 -21.71 -2.33 11.04
N LEU A 773 -21.43 -3.23 11.99
CA LEU A 773 -20.11 -3.84 12.15
C LEU A 773 -19.64 -4.65 10.94
N VAL A 774 -20.55 -5.42 10.32
CA VAL A 774 -20.22 -6.19 9.10
C VAL A 774 -19.99 -5.26 7.92
N ALA A 775 -20.83 -4.23 7.76
CA ALA A 775 -20.69 -3.24 6.69
C ALA A 775 -19.38 -2.45 6.80
N LEU A 776 -18.94 -2.12 8.02
CA LEU A 776 -17.65 -1.46 8.26
C LEU A 776 -16.47 -2.33 7.82
N VAL A 777 -16.44 -3.61 8.19
CA VAL A 777 -15.35 -4.48 7.75
C VAL A 777 -15.42 -4.88 6.27
N ASP A 778 -16.61 -4.82 5.66
CA ASP A 778 -16.79 -4.99 4.22
C ASP A 778 -16.27 -3.78 3.43
N ALA A 779 -16.26 -2.58 4.04
CA ALA A 779 -15.76 -1.37 3.40
C ALA A 779 -14.24 -1.38 3.17
N PHE A 780 -13.49 -2.30 3.81
CA PHE A 780 -12.09 -2.56 3.47
C PHE A 780 -11.91 -3.23 2.10
N ASP A 781 -12.98 -3.73 1.48
CA ASP A 781 -13.00 -4.25 0.10
C ASP A 781 -11.98 -5.38 -0.17
N PHE A 782 -11.81 -6.28 0.81
CA PHE A 782 -10.99 -7.48 0.65
C PHE A 782 -11.70 -8.54 -0.19
N HIS A 783 -10.97 -9.09 -1.16
CA HIS A 783 -11.36 -10.30 -1.86
C HIS A 783 -11.09 -11.54 -0.97
N ASP A 784 -11.90 -12.60 -1.06
CA ASP A 784 -11.73 -13.81 -0.22
C ASP A 784 -10.35 -14.47 -0.38
N HIS A 785 -9.75 -14.34 -1.56
CA HIS A 785 -8.39 -14.81 -1.83
C HIS A 785 -7.32 -14.10 -1.00
N GLU A 786 -7.54 -12.82 -0.67
CA GLU A 786 -6.62 -12.04 0.17
C GLU A 786 -6.70 -12.46 1.64
N LEU A 787 -7.91 -12.79 2.09
CA LEU A 787 -8.15 -13.27 3.45
C LEU A 787 -7.62 -14.70 3.65
N ASP A 788 -7.61 -15.52 2.59
CA ASP A 788 -7.26 -16.96 2.62
C ASP A 788 -7.88 -17.66 3.84
N SER A 789 -9.16 -17.39 4.08
CA SER A 789 -9.86 -17.71 5.32
C SER A 789 -11.16 -18.45 5.05
N CYS A 790 -11.34 -19.60 5.71
CA CYS A 790 -12.63 -20.28 5.76
C CYS A 790 -13.65 -19.51 6.61
N LEU A 791 -13.20 -18.74 7.60
CA LEU A 791 -14.06 -18.05 8.57
C LEU A 791 -14.53 -16.68 8.06
N GLY A 792 -13.69 -16.00 7.29
CA GLY A 792 -13.92 -14.63 6.83
C GLY A 792 -14.54 -14.51 5.43
N ARG A 793 -15.03 -15.62 4.86
CA ARG A 793 -15.63 -15.63 3.51
C ARG A 793 -16.74 -14.61 3.38
N TYR A 794 -16.77 -13.90 2.25
CA TYR A 794 -17.83 -12.93 1.98
C TYR A 794 -19.21 -13.61 1.97
N ASP A 795 -19.33 -14.81 1.40
CA ASP A 795 -20.64 -15.49 1.29
C ASP A 795 -21.19 -16.04 2.61
N GLY A 796 -20.37 -16.11 3.66
CA GLY A 796 -20.74 -16.62 4.98
C GLY A 796 -20.86 -18.16 5.08
N GLN A 797 -20.46 -18.93 4.06
CA GLN A 797 -20.49 -20.40 4.07
C GLN A 797 -19.31 -21.01 4.83
N VAL A 798 -19.24 -20.69 6.13
CA VAL A 798 -18.08 -21.00 6.97
C VAL A 798 -17.92 -22.50 7.22
N TYR A 799 -19.00 -23.20 7.59
CA TYR A 799 -18.90 -24.59 8.02
C TYR A 799 -18.58 -25.54 6.86
N GLU A 800 -19.17 -25.27 5.69
CA GLU A 800 -18.87 -25.97 4.45
C GLU A 800 -17.41 -25.78 4.06
N ALA A 801 -16.92 -24.53 4.07
CA ALA A 801 -15.52 -24.23 3.74
C ALA A 801 -14.54 -24.90 4.73
N LEU A 802 -14.85 -24.91 6.03
CA LEU A 802 -14.05 -25.62 7.03
C LEU A 802 -13.98 -27.13 6.75
N MET A 803 -15.12 -27.75 6.42
CA MET A 803 -15.18 -29.18 6.09
C MET A 803 -14.47 -29.50 4.79
N GLU A 804 -14.59 -28.65 3.77
CA GLU A 804 -13.85 -28.78 2.51
C GLU A 804 -12.34 -28.69 2.74
N ARG A 805 -11.88 -27.66 3.46
CA ARG A 805 -10.46 -27.49 3.81
C ARG A 805 -9.93 -28.69 4.58
N ALA A 806 -10.68 -29.18 5.58
CA ALA A 806 -10.28 -30.35 6.36
C ALA A 806 -10.15 -31.61 5.51
N ARG A 807 -11.06 -31.85 4.55
CA ARG A 807 -11.03 -33.02 3.66
C ARG A 807 -9.80 -33.03 2.74
N LEU A 808 -9.22 -31.87 2.43
CA LEU A 808 -8.00 -31.76 1.63
C LEU A 808 -6.73 -32.17 2.37
N ASN A 809 -6.78 -32.36 3.70
CA ASN A 809 -5.61 -32.79 4.46
C ASN A 809 -5.13 -34.18 3.96
N PRO A 810 -3.88 -34.30 3.46
CA PRO A 810 -3.36 -35.55 2.89
C PRO A 810 -3.42 -36.75 3.84
N THR A 811 -3.34 -36.50 5.15
CA THR A 811 -3.41 -37.56 6.17
C THR A 811 -4.76 -38.29 6.17
N ASN A 812 -5.84 -37.66 5.70
CA ASN A 812 -7.15 -38.28 5.58
C ASN A 812 -7.22 -39.36 4.49
N GLY A 813 -6.23 -39.43 3.60
CA GLY A 813 -6.11 -40.53 2.62
C GLY A 813 -5.84 -41.89 3.29
N HIS A 814 -5.34 -41.90 4.53
CA HIS A 814 -5.08 -43.10 5.31
C HIS A 814 -6.02 -43.17 6.51
N LYS A 815 -7.01 -44.08 6.50
CA LYS A 815 -7.91 -44.29 7.64
C LYS A 815 -7.19 -44.80 8.90
N VAL A 816 -6.04 -45.45 8.73
CA VAL A 816 -5.16 -45.91 9.81
C VAL A 816 -3.75 -45.48 9.46
N HIS A 817 -3.11 -44.70 10.33
CA HIS A 817 -1.73 -44.27 10.11
C HIS A 817 -0.77 -45.47 10.23
N PRO A 818 0.24 -45.63 9.34
CA PRO A 818 1.16 -46.77 9.38
C PRO A 818 1.82 -46.98 10.75
N ALA A 819 2.24 -45.90 11.42
CA ALA A 819 2.82 -46.00 12.76
C ALA A 819 1.84 -46.56 13.82
N SER A 820 0.54 -46.23 13.70
CA SER A 820 -0.50 -46.77 14.58
C SER A 820 -0.75 -48.26 14.32
N LEU A 821 -0.58 -48.71 13.07
CA LEU A 821 -0.68 -50.12 12.72
C LEU A 821 0.47 -50.93 13.34
N SER A 822 1.71 -50.42 13.28
CA SER A 822 2.87 -51.07 13.90
C SER A 822 2.74 -51.24 15.41
N LEU A 823 2.16 -50.25 16.10
CA LEU A 823 1.79 -50.33 17.53
C LEU A 823 0.86 -51.53 17.82
N LYS A 824 -0.09 -51.83 16.92
CA LYS A 824 -1.03 -52.94 17.07
C LYS A 824 -0.45 -54.28 16.62
N GLN A 825 0.53 -54.27 15.74
CA GLN A 825 1.16 -55.48 15.20
C GLN A 825 2.37 -55.96 16.02
N GLY A 826 2.74 -55.25 17.09
CA GLY A 826 3.90 -55.62 17.91
C GLY A 826 5.24 -55.39 17.23
N THR A 827 5.27 -54.63 16.12
CA THR A 827 6.46 -54.30 15.32
C THR A 827 7.11 -52.98 15.73
N LEU A 828 6.96 -52.61 17.01
CA LEU A 828 7.55 -51.39 17.59
C LEU A 828 9.07 -51.33 17.44
N SER A 829 9.76 -52.48 17.45
CA SER A 829 11.21 -52.56 17.22
C SER A 829 11.62 -52.33 15.76
N THR A 830 10.65 -52.29 14.83
CA THR A 830 10.86 -52.11 13.38
C THR A 830 10.60 -50.66 12.94
N LEU A 831 9.94 -49.87 13.79
CA LEU A 831 9.86 -48.42 13.73
C LEU A 831 11.14 -47.81 14.30
#